data_AF-A0A067CEQ7-F1
#
_entry.id   AF-A0A067CEQ7-F1
#
_cell.length_a   1.000
_cell.length_b   1.000
_cell.length_c   1.000
_cell.angle_alpha   90.00
_cell.angle_beta   90.00
_cell.angle_gamma   90.00
#
_symmetry.space_group_name_H-M   'P 1'
#
loop_
_entity.id
_entity.type
_entity.pdbx_description
1 polymer ?
#
loop_
_entity_poly.entity_id
_entity_poly.type
_entity_poly.pdbx_seq_one_letter_code
_entity_poly.pdbx_strand_id
1 'polypeptide(L)'
;MRTNGAVYLETGLRNLNDWDAWMRCWGTSFEIGFQRHLATSLEGRAWLTTVPSAMVRTSIPDEVDYWRRHGISAYQLQWQNYKSLGMIDAVTIVSALGLSYPLLLSQSDGAYHGQQQTSYKLYWTFASDLWAITPNSTRISEQSLLRASSAFAFANMTRADLLLDNTTLVSPLNPGFALLEAHMGPFGAIDSYYVPCPPSLLWLYTVVAQRITRLVAEDAAAATAFSALAAPPWYAPVPHYLLQADNVQFTGGHVLCGTDTKPWIPENGLYLGYSVTNMCNAVFSDRLELSLVQKLVVLAAMNASVSDAMNVTAICALDTGYAANCTKRHAGTLAFLSTVGASVVDASLPLLVTDAMRAVDALNVVVLQFLLETTNNATSLAHIPLLNASDAAWTFYGWCYLMEWVVGHRDVVAFRGDRGNLTVLSAATRPIEMRPDPNGIPKSFSFLCLACVQYVTVTLIGVSVLVALSTLYHRGHIESFNLLCINRVVGLVWVGRPIVLLRALTAIWLLNTSPLPLHYQNHVTFVKAPPLDSFKALLATSELTWFVYVLNDIGSSVTRQYTYSYGSASANCTWVLASLWTLFAPQQYDASIQRPCVAFNMDLALYCNSGTIVLGGQRRCLACMGLALVSCVLCYLYARRTSPNLTPIFAPPLLLNAQGYHMLTFKHWVAQGVYYIDTTSAIMAGVLSWKVHGHIYLLDIKTWRFVSTALRTPRPQSRAAKDERFAHAFPLHL
;
A
#
# COMPACT_ATOMS: atom_id res chain seq x y z
N MET A 1 -27.40 14.06 -19.92
CA MET A 1 -28.10 13.54 -18.73
C MET A 1 -28.64 12.13 -18.91
N ARG A 2 -29.29 11.79 -20.04
CA ARG A 2 -29.90 10.45 -20.26
C ARG A 2 -28.96 9.24 -20.08
N THR A 3 -27.66 9.42 -20.28
CA THR A 3 -26.64 8.36 -20.15
C THR A 3 -26.16 8.14 -18.71
N ASN A 4 -26.50 9.03 -17.77
CA ASN A 4 -26.10 8.94 -16.36
C ASN A 4 -27.19 8.24 -15.54
N GLY A 5 -26.92 7.04 -15.03
CA GLY A 5 -27.84 6.27 -14.21
C GLY A 5 -28.21 6.96 -12.90
N ALA A 6 -27.34 7.82 -12.36
CA ALA A 6 -27.56 8.48 -11.07
C ALA A 6 -28.72 9.48 -11.06
N VAL A 7 -29.20 9.94 -12.22
CA VAL A 7 -30.37 10.83 -12.28
C VAL A 7 -31.70 10.08 -12.25
N TYR A 8 -31.67 8.74 -12.32
CA TYR A 8 -32.86 7.89 -12.30
C TYR A 8 -33.01 7.25 -10.92
N LEU A 9 -34.07 7.58 -10.18
CA LEU A 9 -34.31 7.01 -8.86
C LEU A 9 -34.40 5.47 -8.88
N GLU A 10 -34.94 4.89 -9.96
CA GLU A 10 -35.06 3.45 -10.13
C GLU A 10 -33.71 2.72 -10.05
N THR A 11 -32.63 3.28 -10.60
CA THR A 11 -31.31 2.61 -10.63
C THR A 11 -30.78 2.42 -9.21
N GLY A 12 -30.88 3.44 -8.36
CA GLY A 12 -30.50 3.37 -6.96
C GLY A 12 -31.41 2.43 -6.17
N LEU A 13 -32.73 2.54 -6.35
CA LEU A 13 -33.70 1.70 -5.65
C LEU A 13 -33.47 0.22 -5.99
N ARG A 14 -33.39 -0.17 -7.26
CA ARG A 14 -33.20 -1.59 -7.68
C ARG A 14 -31.98 -2.27 -7.06
N ASN A 15 -30.98 -1.50 -6.64
CA ASN A 15 -29.69 -1.98 -6.11
C ASN A 15 -29.53 -1.74 -4.59
N LEU A 16 -30.62 -1.49 -3.87
CA LEU A 16 -30.60 -1.39 -2.41
C LEU A 16 -30.25 -2.74 -1.76
N ASN A 17 -29.30 -2.73 -0.83
CA ASN A 17 -28.89 -3.93 -0.11
C ASN A 17 -29.97 -4.47 0.86
N ASP A 18 -30.77 -3.59 1.46
CA ASP A 18 -31.86 -3.95 2.39
C ASP A 18 -33.07 -3.02 2.18
N TRP A 19 -34.15 -3.59 1.61
CA TRP A 19 -35.39 -2.85 1.36
C TRP A 19 -36.18 -2.54 2.63
N ASP A 20 -36.11 -3.41 3.63
CA ASP A 20 -36.81 -3.22 4.89
C ASP A 20 -36.15 -2.08 5.67
N ALA A 21 -34.81 -1.96 5.62
CA ALA A 21 -34.11 -0.80 6.17
C ALA A 21 -34.53 0.50 5.47
N TRP A 22 -34.62 0.49 4.14
CA TRP A 22 -35.13 1.64 3.38
C TRP A 22 -36.54 2.04 3.83
N MET A 23 -37.45 1.08 3.94
CA MET A 23 -38.83 1.34 4.38
C MET A 23 -38.91 1.79 5.84
N ARG A 24 -38.06 1.29 6.73
CA ARG A 24 -37.98 1.78 8.13
C ARG A 24 -37.52 3.23 8.21
N CYS A 25 -36.55 3.63 7.38
CA CYS A 25 -35.98 4.99 7.43
C CYS A 25 -36.79 6.02 6.62
N TRP A 26 -37.31 5.62 5.46
CA TRP A 26 -37.89 6.53 4.46
C TRP A 26 -39.28 6.10 3.98
N GLY A 27 -39.89 5.06 4.55
CA GLY A 27 -41.15 4.48 4.07
C GLY A 27 -42.29 5.49 3.98
N THR A 28 -42.51 6.30 5.01
CA THR A 28 -43.54 7.35 5.02
C THR A 28 -43.31 8.38 3.91
N SER A 29 -42.09 8.89 3.77
CA SER A 29 -41.73 9.85 2.73
C SER A 29 -41.85 9.24 1.33
N PHE A 30 -41.46 7.98 1.17
CA PHE A 30 -41.59 7.25 -0.08
C PHE A 30 -43.05 7.01 -0.46
N GLU A 31 -43.90 6.72 0.51
CA GLU A 31 -45.34 6.57 0.33
C GLU A 31 -45.98 7.87 -0.18
N ILE A 32 -45.74 8.97 0.53
CA ILE A 32 -46.24 10.31 0.20
C ILE A 32 -45.71 10.77 -1.16
N GLY A 33 -44.39 10.73 -1.33
CA GLY A 33 -43.70 11.28 -2.49
C GLY A 33 -44.01 10.52 -3.79
N PHE A 34 -44.16 9.19 -3.70
CA PHE A 34 -44.18 8.30 -4.86
C PHE A 34 -45.34 7.31 -4.85
N GLN A 35 -45.47 6.45 -3.82
CA GLN A 35 -46.35 5.28 -3.88
C GLN A 35 -47.82 5.64 -4.08
N ARG A 36 -48.34 6.65 -3.36
CA ARG A 36 -49.75 7.07 -3.46
C ARG A 36 -50.16 7.39 -4.90
N HIS A 37 -49.32 8.14 -5.62
CA HIS A 37 -49.59 8.49 -7.01
C HIS A 37 -49.39 7.29 -7.94
N LEU A 38 -48.29 6.53 -7.79
CA LEU A 38 -48.02 5.36 -8.63
C LEU A 38 -49.08 4.25 -8.50
N ALA A 39 -49.73 4.14 -7.34
CA ALA A 39 -50.81 3.18 -7.10
C ALA A 39 -52.05 3.46 -7.97
N THR A 40 -52.21 4.68 -8.50
CA THR A 40 -53.37 5.07 -9.32
C THR A 40 -53.31 4.49 -10.74
N SER A 41 -52.14 4.10 -11.25
CA SER A 41 -51.96 3.56 -12.60
C SER A 41 -51.61 2.06 -12.59
N LEU A 42 -51.85 1.37 -13.71
CA LEU A 42 -51.43 -0.04 -13.88
C LEU A 42 -49.91 -0.17 -13.93
N GLU A 43 -49.25 0.70 -14.70
CA GLU A 43 -47.79 0.72 -14.85
C GLU A 43 -47.07 1.05 -13.54
N GLY A 44 -47.59 2.02 -12.76
CA GLY A 44 -47.01 2.40 -11.47
C GLY A 44 -47.13 1.28 -10.44
N ARG A 45 -48.27 0.56 -10.40
CA ARG A 45 -48.42 -0.65 -9.57
C ARG A 45 -47.45 -1.75 -9.97
N ALA A 46 -47.24 -1.96 -11.27
CA ALA A 46 -46.23 -2.92 -11.74
C ALA A 46 -44.83 -2.50 -11.27
N TRP A 47 -44.45 -1.24 -11.45
CA TRP A 47 -43.16 -0.70 -11.01
C TRP A 47 -42.92 -0.87 -9.49
N LEU A 48 -43.95 -0.59 -8.66
CA LEU A 48 -43.91 -0.76 -7.21
C LEU A 48 -43.69 -2.22 -6.78
N THR A 49 -44.01 -3.20 -7.63
CA THR A 49 -43.76 -4.62 -7.36
C THR A 49 -42.42 -5.10 -7.92
N THR A 50 -42.01 -4.60 -9.09
CA THR A 50 -40.82 -5.09 -9.79
C THR A 50 -39.54 -4.53 -9.19
N VAL A 51 -39.50 -3.24 -8.88
CA VAL A 51 -38.29 -2.56 -8.39
C VAL A 51 -37.80 -3.08 -7.05
N PRO A 52 -38.64 -3.26 -6.01
CA PRO A 52 -38.22 -3.88 -4.76
C PRO A 52 -37.71 -5.31 -4.91
N SER A 53 -38.23 -6.05 -5.89
CA SER A 53 -37.84 -7.44 -6.13
C SER A 53 -36.56 -7.59 -6.98
N ALA A 54 -36.06 -6.49 -7.58
CA ALA A 54 -34.95 -6.52 -8.53
C ALA A 54 -33.68 -7.06 -7.88
N MET A 55 -33.22 -6.48 -6.77
CA MET A 55 -31.98 -6.86 -6.09
C MET A 55 -31.86 -8.37 -5.83
N VAL A 56 -32.96 -9.02 -5.44
CA VAL A 56 -32.98 -10.47 -5.13
C VAL A 56 -33.02 -11.33 -6.40
N ARG A 57 -33.59 -10.80 -7.50
CA ARG A 57 -33.87 -11.56 -8.71
C ARG A 57 -32.87 -11.33 -9.85
N THR A 58 -32.13 -10.23 -9.84
CA THR A 58 -31.22 -9.85 -10.93
C THR A 58 -29.77 -9.97 -10.52
N SER A 59 -28.96 -10.62 -11.36
CA SER A 59 -27.51 -10.62 -11.19
C SER A 59 -26.91 -9.28 -11.63
N ILE A 60 -25.67 -8.97 -11.19
CA ILE A 60 -24.96 -7.76 -11.61
C ILE A 60 -24.85 -7.67 -13.15
N PRO A 61 -24.47 -8.73 -13.89
CA PRO A 61 -24.46 -8.70 -15.36
C PRO A 61 -25.83 -8.34 -15.98
N ASP A 62 -26.92 -8.92 -15.47
CA ASP A 62 -28.26 -8.65 -15.99
C ASP A 62 -28.70 -7.19 -15.78
N GLU A 63 -28.32 -6.61 -14.63
CA GLU A 63 -28.61 -5.21 -14.30
C GLU A 63 -27.77 -4.27 -15.21
N VAL A 64 -26.50 -4.60 -15.47
CA VAL A 64 -25.67 -3.85 -16.44
C VAL A 64 -26.29 -3.90 -17.84
N ASP A 65 -26.78 -5.06 -18.28
CA ASP A 65 -27.44 -5.21 -19.58
C ASP A 65 -28.81 -4.51 -19.61
N TYR A 66 -29.52 -4.44 -18.49
CA TYR A 66 -30.73 -3.61 -18.35
C TYR A 66 -30.39 -2.13 -18.53
N TRP A 67 -29.34 -1.62 -17.88
CA TRP A 67 -28.89 -0.23 -18.01
C TRP A 67 -28.49 0.09 -19.46
N ARG A 68 -27.67 -0.76 -20.07
CA ARG A 68 -27.21 -0.60 -21.46
C ARG A 68 -28.36 -0.57 -22.47
N ARG A 69 -29.37 -1.43 -22.28
CA ARG A 69 -30.59 -1.43 -23.13
C ARG A 69 -31.36 -0.12 -23.05
N HIS A 70 -31.25 0.61 -21.95
CA HIS A 70 -31.87 1.93 -21.76
C HIS A 70 -30.91 3.09 -22.06
N GLY A 71 -29.74 2.82 -22.66
CA GLY A 71 -28.76 3.84 -23.01
C GLY A 71 -28.02 4.44 -21.83
N ILE A 72 -28.07 3.81 -20.65
CA ILE A 72 -27.33 4.22 -19.45
C ILE A 72 -25.93 3.61 -19.53
N SER A 73 -24.90 4.46 -19.47
CA SER A 73 -23.50 4.06 -19.65
C SER A 73 -22.59 4.48 -18.50
N ALA A 74 -23.04 5.37 -17.63
CA ALA A 74 -22.25 5.89 -16.50
C ALA A 74 -23.13 6.06 -15.27
N TYR A 75 -22.53 6.08 -14.07
CA TYR A 75 -23.20 6.44 -12.82
C TYR A 75 -22.36 7.48 -12.10
N GLN A 76 -22.62 8.75 -12.40
CA GLN A 76 -21.85 9.88 -11.89
C GLN A 76 -22.68 10.66 -10.88
N LEU A 77 -22.20 10.71 -9.64
CA LEU A 77 -22.79 11.50 -8.55
C LEU A 77 -22.39 12.97 -8.65
N GLN A 78 -23.19 13.82 -8.01
CA GLN A 78 -22.89 15.25 -7.93
C GLN A 78 -21.83 15.54 -6.86
N TRP A 79 -20.96 16.52 -7.13
CA TRP A 79 -19.96 16.99 -6.17
C TRP A 79 -20.63 17.68 -4.98
N GLN A 80 -20.05 17.54 -3.79
CA GLN A 80 -20.60 18.09 -2.56
C GLN A 80 -19.52 18.31 -1.49
N ASN A 81 -19.86 19.07 -0.45
CA ASN A 81 -19.03 19.22 0.76
C ASN A 81 -19.78 19.00 2.09
N TYR A 82 -20.97 18.40 2.06
CA TYR A 82 -21.70 17.94 3.25
C TYR A 82 -21.24 16.58 3.78
N LYS A 83 -20.35 15.89 3.08
CA LYS A 83 -19.78 14.61 3.48
C LYS A 83 -18.33 14.51 3.03
N SER A 84 -17.47 14.12 3.97
CA SER A 84 -16.09 13.70 3.70
C SER A 84 -16.08 12.22 3.30
N LEU A 85 -15.41 11.91 2.20
CA LEU A 85 -15.25 10.53 1.72
C LEU A 85 -14.20 9.79 2.54
N GLY A 86 -14.52 8.58 3.00
CA GLY A 86 -13.54 7.68 3.61
C GLY A 86 -12.64 7.02 2.55
N MET A 87 -11.46 6.58 2.97
CA MET A 87 -10.55 5.82 2.11
C MET A 87 -9.75 4.85 2.95
N ILE A 88 -9.67 3.60 2.52
CA ILE A 88 -8.74 2.62 3.06
C ILE A 88 -7.88 2.14 1.89
N ASP A 89 -6.57 2.35 2.00
CA ASP A 89 -5.60 1.90 1.01
C ASP A 89 -4.57 0.97 1.63
N ALA A 90 -4.26 -0.11 0.92
CA ALA A 90 -3.28 -1.10 1.33
C ALA A 90 -2.39 -1.52 0.16
N VAL A 91 -1.19 -2.01 0.47
CA VAL A 91 -0.34 -2.75 -0.48
C VAL A 91 -0.33 -4.21 -0.08
N THR A 92 -0.52 -5.11 -1.03
CA THR A 92 -0.47 -6.54 -0.78
C THR A 92 0.98 -7.03 -0.81
N ILE A 93 1.47 -7.57 0.31
CA ILE A 93 2.79 -8.19 0.39
C ILE A 93 2.64 -9.70 0.24
N VAL A 94 3.28 -10.28 -0.77
CA VAL A 94 3.31 -11.72 -1.01
C VAL A 94 4.65 -12.28 -0.54
N SER A 95 4.61 -13.18 0.43
CA SER A 95 5.78 -13.87 0.96
C SER A 95 6.26 -14.98 0.03
N ALA A 96 7.49 -15.48 0.22
CA ALA A 96 8.01 -16.59 -0.57
C ALA A 96 7.20 -17.89 -0.43
N LEU A 97 6.36 -18.05 0.60
CA LEU A 97 5.48 -19.20 0.76
C LEU A 97 4.22 -19.11 -0.12
N GLY A 98 3.99 -17.98 -0.80
CA GLY A 98 2.77 -17.69 -1.57
C GLY A 98 1.63 -17.15 -0.71
N LEU A 99 1.91 -16.74 0.53
CA LEU A 99 0.91 -16.12 1.43
C LEU A 99 0.89 -14.61 1.23
N SER A 100 -0.31 -14.05 1.12
CA SER A 100 -0.56 -12.62 0.90
C SER A 100 -1.05 -11.94 2.17
N TYR A 101 -0.47 -10.79 2.49
CA TYR A 101 -0.81 -9.97 3.66
C TYR A 101 -1.03 -8.51 3.23
N PRO A 102 -2.15 -7.88 3.59
CA PRO A 102 -2.35 -6.46 3.36
C PRO A 102 -1.51 -5.64 4.34
N LEU A 103 -0.75 -4.68 3.81
CA LEU A 103 -0.07 -3.64 4.57
C LEU A 103 -0.83 -2.34 4.37
N LEU A 104 -1.54 -1.88 5.40
CA LEU A 104 -2.30 -0.64 5.36
C LEU A 104 -1.35 0.55 5.17
N LEU A 105 -1.60 1.35 4.13
CA LEU A 105 -0.87 2.58 3.85
C LEU A 105 -1.57 3.79 4.44
N SER A 106 -2.88 3.86 4.27
CA SER A 106 -3.67 5.04 4.61
C SER A 106 -5.09 4.62 4.99
N GLN A 107 -5.66 5.29 5.99
CA GLN A 107 -7.02 5.04 6.46
C GLN A 107 -7.65 6.37 6.91
N SER A 108 -8.80 6.70 6.32
CA SER A 108 -9.70 7.75 6.79
C SER A 108 -11.14 7.25 6.75
N ASP A 109 -11.91 7.61 7.77
CA ASP A 109 -13.33 7.27 7.84
C ASP A 109 -14.17 8.36 7.15
N GLY A 110 -15.27 7.95 6.54
CA GLY A 110 -16.24 8.87 5.98
C GLY A 110 -17.08 9.52 7.07
N ALA A 111 -17.42 10.80 6.90
CA ALA A 111 -18.18 11.57 7.88
C ALA A 111 -19.16 12.55 7.23
N TYR A 112 -20.31 12.77 7.87
CA TYR A 112 -21.30 13.77 7.45
C TYR A 112 -21.11 15.10 8.21
N HIS A 113 -21.25 16.22 7.50
CA HIS A 113 -21.02 17.59 7.97
C HIS A 113 -22.18 18.52 7.61
N GLY A 114 -23.43 18.09 7.84
CA GLY A 114 -24.64 18.81 7.41
C GLY A 114 -24.77 20.27 7.92
N GLN A 115 -24.09 20.64 9.01
CA GLN A 115 -24.10 22.00 9.56
C GLN A 115 -22.96 22.90 9.07
N GLN A 116 -21.87 22.34 8.54
CA GLN A 116 -20.66 23.08 8.13
C GLN A 116 -20.58 23.28 6.61
N GLN A 117 -21.38 22.52 5.87
CA GLN A 117 -21.40 22.50 4.42
C GLN A 117 -21.88 23.83 3.80
N THR A 118 -21.46 24.08 2.56
CA THR A 118 -21.93 25.21 1.75
C THR A 118 -22.60 24.78 0.44
N SER A 119 -22.53 23.50 0.09
CA SER A 119 -23.03 22.93 -1.17
C SER A 119 -24.55 22.75 -1.27
N TYR A 120 -25.31 22.71 -0.17
CA TYR A 120 -26.78 22.56 -0.20
C TYR A 120 -27.50 23.70 -0.93
N LYS A 121 -26.84 24.85 -1.08
CA LYS A 121 -27.36 25.96 -1.91
C LYS A 121 -27.45 25.57 -3.39
N LEU A 122 -26.55 24.70 -3.87
CA LEU A 122 -26.56 24.20 -5.25
C LEU A 122 -27.72 23.21 -5.44
N TYR A 123 -27.68 22.15 -4.64
CA TYR A 123 -28.70 21.13 -4.50
C TYR A 123 -28.59 20.57 -3.07
N TRP A 124 -29.69 20.45 -2.34
CA TRP A 124 -29.69 19.98 -0.95
C TRP A 124 -29.92 18.48 -0.78
N THR A 125 -29.70 17.70 -1.85
CA THR A 125 -29.85 16.23 -1.95
C THR A 125 -31.29 15.69 -1.95
N PHE A 126 -31.45 14.43 -2.39
CA PHE A 126 -32.74 13.72 -2.40
C PHE A 126 -33.29 13.45 -1.00
N ALA A 127 -32.42 13.24 -0.01
CA ALA A 127 -32.84 13.02 1.38
C ALA A 127 -33.58 14.23 1.96
N SER A 128 -33.17 15.45 1.59
CA SER A 128 -33.85 16.68 2.01
C SER A 128 -35.21 16.85 1.34
N ASP A 129 -35.36 16.44 0.07
CA ASP A 129 -36.68 16.44 -0.60
C ASP A 129 -37.66 15.47 0.09
N LEU A 130 -37.19 14.27 0.46
CA LEU A 130 -37.98 13.29 1.21
C LEU A 130 -38.34 13.78 2.62
N TRP A 131 -37.39 14.40 3.31
CA TRP A 131 -37.64 15.03 4.59
C TRP A 131 -38.68 16.15 4.44
N ALA A 132 -38.54 17.03 3.46
CA ALA A 132 -39.36 18.24 3.33
C ALA A 132 -40.85 17.95 3.04
N ILE A 133 -41.22 16.80 2.49
CA ILE A 133 -42.63 16.45 2.25
C ILE A 133 -43.33 15.78 3.44
N THR A 134 -42.61 15.48 4.52
CA THR A 134 -43.13 14.65 5.63
C THR A 134 -43.66 15.46 6.83
N PRO A 135 -42.94 16.45 7.40
CA PRO A 135 -43.41 17.20 8.55
C PRO A 135 -44.42 18.27 8.12
N ASN A 136 -45.35 18.63 9.02
CA ASN A 136 -46.36 19.67 8.77
C ASN A 136 -45.79 21.10 8.79
N SER A 137 -44.51 21.26 9.16
CA SER A 137 -43.84 22.56 9.29
C SER A 137 -43.32 23.12 7.96
N THR A 138 -43.27 22.30 6.91
CA THR A 138 -42.76 22.68 5.59
C THR A 138 -43.93 22.99 4.65
N ARG A 139 -43.70 23.87 3.68
CA ARG A 139 -44.75 24.31 2.75
C ARG A 139 -45.17 23.26 1.72
N ILE A 140 -44.38 22.20 1.57
CA ILE A 140 -44.63 21.09 0.64
C ILE A 140 -45.03 19.80 1.38
N SER A 141 -45.51 19.92 2.63
CA SER A 141 -45.98 18.79 3.42
C SER A 141 -47.09 18.02 2.71
N GLU A 142 -47.03 16.68 2.78
CA GLU A 142 -47.96 15.74 2.16
C GLU A 142 -48.08 15.83 0.62
N GLN A 143 -47.14 16.52 -0.05
CA GLN A 143 -47.14 16.67 -1.51
C GLN A 143 -46.28 15.60 -2.20
N SER A 144 -46.59 15.31 -3.45
CA SER A 144 -45.90 14.30 -4.26
C SER A 144 -44.65 14.88 -4.93
N LEU A 145 -43.59 14.07 -5.06
CA LEU A 145 -42.38 14.42 -5.81
C LEU A 145 -42.46 14.05 -7.29
N LEU A 146 -43.57 13.43 -7.73
CA LEU A 146 -43.80 13.07 -9.12
C LEU A 146 -44.51 14.20 -9.86
N ARG A 147 -43.86 14.73 -10.91
CA ARG A 147 -44.38 15.83 -11.73
C ARG A 147 -45.75 15.55 -12.37
N ALA A 148 -46.10 14.28 -12.56
CA ALA A 148 -47.39 13.86 -13.13
C ALA A 148 -48.55 13.92 -12.13
N SER A 149 -48.26 14.05 -10.83
CA SER A 149 -49.28 14.17 -9.80
C SER A 149 -49.91 15.57 -9.80
N SER A 150 -51.22 15.64 -9.60
CA SER A 150 -51.91 16.91 -9.38
C SER A 150 -51.49 17.61 -8.09
N ALA A 151 -50.89 16.88 -7.15
CA ALA A 151 -50.35 17.38 -5.89
C ALA A 151 -48.81 17.49 -5.93
N PHE A 152 -48.22 17.85 -7.08
CA PHE A 152 -46.77 17.95 -7.21
C PHE A 152 -46.18 19.09 -6.36
N ALA A 153 -45.14 18.77 -5.59
CA ALA A 153 -44.56 19.64 -4.57
C ALA A 153 -44.06 21.00 -5.09
N PHE A 154 -43.53 21.01 -6.30
CA PHE A 154 -42.92 22.21 -6.89
C PHE A 154 -43.79 22.82 -8.00
N ALA A 155 -45.12 22.65 -7.93
CA ALA A 155 -46.05 23.27 -8.88
C ALA A 155 -46.19 24.78 -8.66
N ASN A 156 -46.29 25.22 -7.41
CA ASN A 156 -46.48 26.63 -7.01
C ASN A 156 -45.29 27.20 -6.22
N MET A 157 -44.21 26.43 -6.09
CA MET A 157 -43.05 26.75 -5.26
C MET A 157 -41.78 26.29 -5.94
N THR A 158 -40.71 27.06 -5.79
CA THR A 158 -39.38 26.69 -6.28
C THR A 158 -38.57 26.02 -5.18
N ARG A 159 -37.51 25.31 -5.55
CA ARG A 159 -36.54 24.78 -4.57
C ARG A 159 -35.82 25.89 -3.81
N ALA A 160 -35.58 27.04 -4.46
CA ALA A 160 -34.98 28.20 -3.83
C ALA A 160 -35.83 28.73 -2.66
N ASP A 161 -37.17 28.71 -2.79
CA ASP A 161 -38.08 29.12 -1.71
C ASP A 161 -37.91 28.25 -0.46
N LEU A 162 -37.74 26.93 -0.63
CA LEU A 162 -37.51 26.03 0.49
C LEU A 162 -36.14 26.22 1.14
N LEU A 163 -35.12 26.56 0.34
CA LEU A 163 -33.78 26.89 0.86
C LEU A 163 -33.82 28.18 1.70
N LEU A 164 -34.67 29.14 1.35
CA LEU A 164 -34.93 30.34 2.15
C LEU A 164 -35.70 30.02 3.43
N ASP A 165 -36.75 29.21 3.34
CA ASP A 165 -37.56 28.80 4.50
C ASP A 165 -36.73 28.05 5.55
N ASN A 166 -35.80 27.18 5.11
CA ASN A 166 -34.89 26.44 5.98
C ASN A 166 -33.55 27.15 6.21
N THR A 167 -33.48 28.47 5.97
CA THR A 167 -32.34 29.35 6.25
C THR A 167 -30.99 28.96 5.63
N THR A 168 -30.99 28.02 4.67
CA THR A 168 -29.81 27.64 3.89
C THR A 168 -29.40 28.77 2.94
N LEU A 169 -30.40 29.51 2.46
CA LEU A 169 -30.24 30.82 1.83
C LEU A 169 -30.87 31.88 2.74
N VAL A 170 -30.36 33.11 2.66
CA VAL A 170 -30.88 34.26 3.40
C VAL A 170 -31.36 35.29 2.39
N SER A 171 -32.56 35.84 2.63
CA SER A 171 -33.12 36.94 1.84
C SER A 171 -32.93 38.27 2.58
N PRO A 172 -32.58 39.38 1.89
CA PRO A 172 -32.24 39.44 0.47
C PRO A 172 -30.93 38.71 0.15
N LEU A 173 -30.81 38.15 -1.06
CA LEU A 173 -29.55 37.56 -1.53
C LEU A 173 -28.45 38.64 -1.53
N ASN A 174 -27.24 38.26 -1.12
CA ASN A 174 -26.10 39.16 -1.26
C ASN A 174 -25.80 39.42 -2.76
N PRO A 175 -25.16 40.55 -3.11
CA PRO A 175 -24.89 40.90 -4.50
C PRO A 175 -24.21 39.78 -5.31
N GLY A 176 -23.28 39.04 -4.70
CA GLY A 176 -22.63 37.90 -5.35
C GLY A 176 -23.58 36.75 -5.69
N PHE A 177 -24.51 36.41 -4.79
CA PHE A 177 -25.54 35.40 -5.06
C PHE A 177 -26.57 35.86 -6.08
N ALA A 178 -26.94 37.15 -6.07
CA ALA A 178 -27.81 37.70 -7.12
C ALA A 178 -27.15 37.59 -8.51
N LEU A 179 -25.84 37.87 -8.61
CA LEU A 179 -25.08 37.67 -9.85
C LEU A 179 -24.99 36.20 -10.25
N LEU A 180 -24.74 35.31 -9.30
CA LEU A 180 -24.64 33.88 -9.57
C LEU A 180 -25.98 33.31 -10.03
N GLU A 181 -27.09 33.70 -9.39
CA GLU A 181 -28.44 33.31 -9.81
C GLU A 181 -28.78 33.86 -11.21
N ALA A 182 -28.38 35.10 -11.50
CA ALA A 182 -28.56 35.69 -12.82
C ALA A 182 -27.81 34.89 -13.90
N HIS A 183 -26.58 34.46 -13.60
CA HIS A 183 -25.68 33.75 -14.53
C HIS A 183 -26.03 32.26 -14.70
N MET A 184 -26.32 31.56 -13.60
CA MET A 184 -26.50 30.10 -13.58
C MET A 184 -27.98 29.69 -13.63
N GLY A 185 -28.87 30.50 -13.05
CA GLY A 185 -30.25 30.11 -12.77
C GLY A 185 -30.50 29.92 -11.26
N PRO A 186 -31.71 29.47 -10.89
CA PRO A 186 -32.13 29.44 -9.48
C PRO A 186 -31.32 28.44 -8.64
N PHE A 187 -31.07 28.81 -7.39
CA PHE A 187 -30.48 27.91 -6.39
C PHE A 187 -31.40 26.70 -6.11
N GLY A 188 -30.82 25.57 -5.70
CA GLY A 188 -31.51 24.29 -5.58
C GLY A 188 -31.71 23.53 -6.90
N ALA A 189 -31.29 24.12 -8.03
CA ALA A 189 -31.32 23.51 -9.37
C ALA A 189 -29.97 23.62 -10.10
N ILE A 190 -28.87 23.78 -9.36
CA ILE A 190 -27.52 23.85 -9.93
C ILE A 190 -26.85 22.48 -9.72
N ASP A 191 -26.55 21.80 -10.83
CA ASP A 191 -25.81 20.56 -10.79
C ASP A 191 -24.31 20.83 -10.62
N SER A 192 -23.62 20.03 -9.80
CA SER A 192 -22.18 20.11 -9.62
C SER A 192 -21.50 18.79 -9.99
N TYR A 193 -20.46 18.84 -10.84
CA TYR A 193 -19.72 17.64 -11.26
C TYR A 193 -18.22 17.83 -11.07
N TYR A 194 -17.58 16.86 -10.42
CA TYR A 194 -16.12 16.80 -10.34
C TYR A 194 -15.52 16.61 -11.74
N VAL A 195 -14.51 17.42 -12.07
CA VAL A 195 -13.78 17.35 -13.33
C VAL A 195 -12.40 16.74 -13.05
N PRO A 196 -12.08 15.55 -13.59
CA PRO A 196 -10.76 14.96 -13.40
C PRO A 196 -9.70 15.76 -14.17
N CYS A 197 -8.47 15.75 -13.65
CA CYS A 197 -7.32 16.33 -14.33
C CYS A 197 -7.09 15.64 -15.70
N PRO A 198 -6.89 16.40 -16.81
CA PRO A 198 -6.69 15.82 -18.13
C PRO A 198 -5.53 14.80 -18.15
N PRO A 199 -5.69 13.64 -18.82
CA PRO A 199 -4.62 12.65 -18.92
C PRO A 199 -3.33 13.19 -19.54
N SER A 200 -3.41 14.13 -20.50
CA SER A 200 -2.25 14.76 -21.12
C SER A 200 -1.45 15.63 -20.13
N LEU A 201 -2.13 16.35 -19.23
CA LEU A 201 -1.50 17.15 -18.20
C LEU A 201 -0.85 16.27 -17.11
N LEU A 202 -1.53 15.21 -16.68
CA LEU A 202 -0.96 14.19 -15.77
C LEU A 202 0.28 13.53 -16.38
N TRP A 203 0.24 13.20 -17.68
CA TRP A 203 1.34 12.61 -18.40
C TRP A 203 2.55 13.55 -18.49
N LEU A 204 2.34 14.83 -18.83
CA LEU A 204 3.39 15.85 -18.86
C LEU A 204 4.13 15.91 -17.51
N TYR A 205 3.38 16.04 -16.40
CA TYR A 205 3.98 16.08 -15.07
C TYR A 205 4.76 14.80 -14.75
N THR A 206 4.16 13.64 -15.05
CA THR A 206 4.78 12.33 -14.76
C THR A 206 6.11 12.17 -15.49
N VAL A 207 6.16 12.48 -16.79
CA VAL A 207 7.37 12.37 -17.61
C VAL A 207 8.46 13.32 -17.10
N VAL A 208 8.15 14.59 -16.89
CA VAL A 208 9.13 15.59 -16.48
C VAL A 208 9.64 15.32 -15.06
N ALA A 209 8.74 15.00 -14.12
CA ALA A 209 9.11 14.64 -12.76
C ALA A 209 10.00 13.40 -12.72
N GLN A 210 9.68 12.34 -13.48
CA GLN A 210 10.52 11.14 -13.58
C GLN A 210 11.91 11.44 -14.14
N ARG A 211 12.01 12.29 -15.18
CA ARG A 211 13.31 12.71 -15.74
C ARG A 211 14.16 13.45 -14.70
N ILE A 212 13.55 14.38 -13.95
CA ILE A 212 14.24 15.11 -12.88
C ILE A 212 14.70 14.16 -11.78
N THR A 213 13.80 13.30 -11.28
CA THR A 213 14.14 12.34 -10.21
C THR A 213 15.25 11.39 -10.64
N ARG A 214 15.21 10.89 -11.89
CA ARG A 214 16.26 10.04 -12.44
C ARG A 214 17.60 10.76 -12.54
N LEU A 215 17.62 11.98 -13.07
CA LEU A 215 18.83 12.79 -13.19
C LEU A 215 19.47 13.02 -11.82
N VAL A 216 18.68 13.42 -10.82
CA VAL A 216 19.16 13.65 -9.45
C VAL A 216 19.62 12.35 -8.78
N ALA A 217 18.97 11.22 -9.05
CA ALA A 217 19.37 9.93 -8.49
C ALA A 217 20.70 9.41 -9.08
N GLU A 218 20.90 9.57 -10.40
CA GLU A 218 22.05 9.00 -11.12
C GLU A 218 23.30 9.91 -11.07
N ASP A 219 23.15 11.24 -11.00
CA ASP A 219 24.26 12.19 -11.06
C ASP A 219 24.40 13.02 -9.75
N ALA A 220 25.52 12.83 -9.05
CA ALA A 220 25.84 13.55 -7.82
C ALA A 220 26.07 15.07 -8.01
N ALA A 221 26.58 15.49 -9.17
CA ALA A 221 26.73 16.91 -9.49
C ALA A 221 25.37 17.54 -9.72
N ALA A 222 24.48 16.85 -10.45
CA ALA A 222 23.11 17.29 -10.64
C ALA A 222 22.33 17.37 -9.31
N ALA A 223 22.52 16.41 -8.42
CA ALA A 223 21.93 16.43 -7.08
C ALA A 223 22.42 17.62 -6.24
N THR A 224 23.72 17.93 -6.31
CA THR A 224 24.29 19.10 -5.62
C THR A 224 23.69 20.39 -6.17
N ALA A 225 23.62 20.54 -7.50
CA ALA A 225 23.03 21.69 -8.16
C ALA A 225 21.53 21.84 -7.84
N PHE A 226 20.79 20.73 -7.78
CA PHE A 226 19.38 20.70 -7.39
C PHE A 226 19.17 21.15 -5.94
N SER A 227 20.03 20.70 -5.01
CA SER A 227 19.95 21.08 -3.59
C SER A 227 20.21 22.56 -3.33
N ALA A 228 20.93 23.23 -4.24
CA ALA A 228 21.19 24.67 -4.18
C ALA A 228 19.99 25.52 -4.64
N LEU A 229 18.98 24.92 -5.28
CA LEU A 229 17.79 25.62 -5.71
C LEU A 229 16.85 25.89 -4.54
N ALA A 230 16.19 27.05 -4.57
CA ALA A 230 15.17 27.42 -3.60
C ALA A 230 13.81 27.65 -4.27
N ALA A 231 12.76 27.08 -3.70
CA ALA A 231 11.37 27.46 -3.96
C ALA A 231 10.92 28.47 -2.88
N PRO A 232 10.15 29.51 -3.22
CA PRO A 232 9.49 30.33 -2.21
C PRO A 232 8.48 29.49 -1.42
N PRO A 233 8.19 29.85 -0.16
CA PRO A 233 7.23 29.11 0.65
C PRO A 233 5.81 29.19 0.06
N TRP A 234 5.46 30.30 -0.58
CA TRP A 234 4.20 30.49 -1.29
C TRP A 234 4.30 31.65 -2.29
N TYR A 235 3.34 31.71 -3.23
CA TYR A 235 3.07 32.86 -4.11
C TYR A 235 1.64 33.38 -3.85
N ALA A 236 1.41 34.69 -4.04
CA ALA A 236 0.09 35.31 -4.04
C ALA A 236 -0.12 36.11 -5.34
N PRO A 237 -0.35 35.42 -6.47
CA PRO A 237 -0.42 36.11 -7.75
C PRO A 237 -1.78 36.76 -7.98
N VAL A 238 -1.75 37.93 -8.63
CA VAL A 238 -2.95 38.60 -9.15
C VAL A 238 -2.73 38.96 -10.63
N PRO A 239 -3.70 38.73 -11.52
CA PRO A 239 -3.56 39.09 -12.94
C PRO A 239 -3.23 40.57 -13.15
N HIS A 240 -2.45 40.86 -14.20
CA HIS A 240 -1.95 42.21 -14.46
C HIS A 240 -3.08 43.25 -14.56
N TYR A 241 -4.16 42.91 -15.27
CA TYR A 241 -5.30 43.80 -15.49
C TYR A 241 -6.08 44.14 -14.22
N LEU A 242 -6.01 43.30 -13.18
CA LEU A 242 -6.66 43.56 -11.88
C LEU A 242 -5.74 44.33 -10.95
N LEU A 243 -4.42 44.08 -11.00
CA LEU A 243 -3.44 44.86 -10.24
C LEU A 243 -3.34 46.31 -10.70
N GLN A 244 -3.63 46.61 -11.97
CA GLN A 244 -3.60 47.97 -12.51
C GLN A 244 -4.93 48.72 -12.36
N ALA A 245 -5.98 48.08 -11.85
CA ALA A 245 -7.30 48.67 -11.73
C ALA A 245 -7.44 49.41 -10.39
N ASP A 246 -7.23 50.74 -10.39
CA ASP A 246 -7.28 51.58 -9.18
C ASP A 246 -8.67 51.63 -8.50
N ASN A 247 -9.74 51.28 -9.22
CA ASN A 247 -11.13 51.39 -8.76
C ASN A 247 -11.80 50.03 -8.50
N VAL A 248 -11.04 48.94 -8.44
CA VAL A 248 -11.57 47.59 -8.25
C VAL A 248 -11.11 47.02 -6.91
N GLN A 249 -12.06 46.45 -6.16
CA GLN A 249 -11.77 45.70 -4.93
C GLN A 249 -12.39 44.30 -5.02
N PHE A 250 -11.75 43.30 -4.43
CA PHE A 250 -12.31 41.97 -4.31
C PHE A 250 -13.28 41.91 -3.11
N THR A 251 -14.39 41.19 -3.25
CA THR A 251 -15.42 41.03 -2.19
C THR A 251 -15.81 39.57 -1.94
N GLY A 252 -15.06 38.64 -2.52
CA GLY A 252 -15.19 37.19 -2.32
C GLY A 252 -14.59 36.40 -3.48
N GLY A 253 -14.19 35.15 -3.22
CA GLY A 253 -13.74 34.18 -4.25
C GLY A 253 -14.51 32.86 -4.22
N HIS A 254 -15.34 32.67 -3.19
CA HIS A 254 -16.05 31.42 -2.93
C HIS A 254 -17.42 31.44 -3.60
N VAL A 255 -17.59 30.70 -4.70
CA VAL A 255 -18.85 30.67 -5.48
C VAL A 255 -20.08 30.28 -4.62
N LEU A 256 -19.89 29.49 -3.56
CA LEU A 256 -20.98 29.09 -2.63
C LEU A 256 -21.24 30.06 -1.49
N CYS A 257 -20.58 31.22 -1.47
CA CYS A 257 -20.75 32.26 -0.45
C CYS A 257 -21.13 33.64 -1.03
N GLY A 258 -20.81 33.91 -2.30
CA GLY A 258 -21.12 35.20 -2.92
C GLY A 258 -20.21 36.31 -2.42
N THR A 259 -20.76 37.49 -2.17
CA THR A 259 -20.04 38.63 -1.58
C THR A 259 -20.20 38.64 -0.07
N ASP A 260 -19.50 37.74 0.60
CA ASP A 260 -19.58 37.52 2.05
C ASP A 260 -18.38 38.08 2.82
N THR A 261 -17.36 38.59 2.12
CA THR A 261 -16.17 39.19 2.74
C THR A 261 -16.12 40.71 2.56
N LYS A 262 -15.36 41.37 3.43
CA LYS A 262 -15.12 42.82 3.31
C LYS A 262 -14.31 43.13 2.05
N PRO A 263 -14.48 44.32 1.43
CA PRO A 263 -13.67 44.70 0.28
C PRO A 263 -12.16 44.64 0.54
N TRP A 264 -11.41 44.12 -0.43
CA TRP A 264 -10.00 43.78 -0.35
C TRP A 264 -9.27 44.26 -1.60
N ILE A 265 -8.23 45.07 -1.43
CA ILE A 265 -7.49 45.64 -2.55
C ILE A 265 -6.65 44.58 -3.27
N PRO A 266 -6.40 44.72 -4.59
CA PRO A 266 -5.67 43.72 -5.37
C PRO A 266 -4.27 43.37 -4.85
N GLU A 267 -3.56 44.32 -4.23
CA GLU A 267 -2.22 44.14 -3.68
C GLU A 267 -2.18 43.12 -2.54
N ASN A 268 -3.32 42.81 -1.92
CA ASN A 268 -3.38 41.82 -0.86
C ASN A 268 -3.58 40.38 -1.40
N GLY A 269 -3.62 40.18 -2.72
CA GLY A 269 -3.83 38.88 -3.36
C GLY A 269 -5.30 38.55 -3.63
N LEU A 270 -5.55 37.48 -4.38
CA LEU A 270 -6.91 37.00 -4.67
C LEU A 270 -7.59 36.44 -3.42
N TYR A 271 -8.93 36.52 -3.36
CA TYR A 271 -9.68 35.76 -2.38
C TYR A 271 -9.62 34.27 -2.68
N LEU A 272 -9.61 33.49 -1.61
CA LEU A 272 -9.64 32.05 -1.69
C LEU A 272 -10.94 31.52 -2.34
N GLY A 273 -10.78 30.53 -3.22
CA GLY A 273 -11.88 29.88 -3.97
C GLY A 273 -12.78 28.98 -3.11
N TYR A 274 -13.66 28.21 -3.77
CA TYR A 274 -14.49 27.25 -3.03
C TYR A 274 -13.67 26.12 -2.43
N SER A 275 -14.10 25.56 -1.30
CA SER A 275 -13.41 24.43 -0.66
C SER A 275 -14.38 23.52 0.09
N VAL A 276 -13.90 22.31 0.41
CA VAL A 276 -14.56 21.40 1.35
C VAL A 276 -14.30 21.75 2.81
N THR A 277 -13.26 22.53 3.11
CA THR A 277 -12.86 22.86 4.50
C THR A 277 -13.12 24.31 4.91
N ASN A 278 -13.45 25.20 3.97
CA ASN A 278 -13.53 26.63 4.23
C ASN A 278 -14.98 27.08 4.43
N MET A 279 -15.15 28.08 5.29
CA MET A 279 -16.44 28.63 5.68
C MET A 279 -16.69 30.00 5.04
N CYS A 280 -17.97 30.33 4.84
CA CYS A 280 -18.37 31.68 4.45
C CYS A 280 -18.10 32.69 5.60
N ASN A 281 -17.96 33.97 5.26
CA ASN A 281 -17.65 35.12 6.10
C ASN A 281 -16.23 35.13 6.68
N ALA A 282 -15.32 34.32 6.13
CA ALA A 282 -13.93 34.28 6.53
C ALA A 282 -13.01 34.85 5.46
N VAL A 283 -12.09 35.72 5.86
CA VAL A 283 -11.16 36.41 4.96
C VAL A 283 -9.89 35.58 4.82
N PHE A 284 -9.73 34.93 3.66
CA PHE A 284 -8.53 34.17 3.31
C PHE A 284 -7.99 34.60 1.94
N SER A 285 -6.69 34.80 1.86
CA SER A 285 -5.96 35.07 0.61
C SER A 285 -5.55 33.75 -0.03
N ASP A 286 -5.74 33.61 -1.34
CA ASP A 286 -5.32 32.42 -2.07
C ASP A 286 -3.80 32.36 -2.20
N ARG A 287 -3.23 31.19 -1.93
CA ARG A 287 -1.78 30.97 -1.94
C ARG A 287 -1.44 29.73 -2.72
N LEU A 288 -0.37 29.82 -3.51
CA LEU A 288 0.21 28.70 -4.24
C LEU A 288 1.46 28.21 -3.50
N GLU A 289 1.51 26.94 -3.11
CA GLU A 289 2.64 26.31 -2.43
C GLU A 289 3.24 25.24 -3.36
N LEU A 290 4.34 25.57 -4.05
CA LEU A 290 4.99 24.64 -4.99
C LEU A 290 6.22 23.98 -4.39
N SER A 291 6.30 22.66 -4.55
CA SER A 291 7.54 21.90 -4.40
C SER A 291 8.56 22.28 -5.48
N LEU A 292 9.84 22.01 -5.22
CA LEU A 292 10.91 22.31 -6.16
C LEU A 292 10.74 21.59 -7.51
N VAL A 293 10.24 20.34 -7.48
CA VAL A 293 9.95 19.56 -8.69
C VAL A 293 8.81 20.21 -9.49
N GLN A 294 7.72 20.62 -8.83
CA GLN A 294 6.62 21.33 -9.52
C GLN A 294 7.12 22.63 -10.15
N LYS A 295 7.93 23.41 -9.44
CA LYS A 295 8.53 24.64 -9.98
C LYS A 295 9.38 24.38 -11.23
N LEU A 296 10.17 23.30 -11.25
CA LEU A 296 10.93 22.89 -12.43
C LEU A 296 10.02 22.50 -13.59
N VAL A 297 8.94 21.75 -13.33
CA VAL A 297 7.94 21.38 -14.35
C VAL A 297 7.27 22.64 -14.93
N VAL A 298 6.84 23.58 -14.08
CA VAL A 298 6.24 24.85 -14.51
C VAL A 298 7.19 25.63 -15.41
N LEU A 299 8.44 25.81 -15.00
CA LEU A 299 9.41 26.59 -15.79
C LEU A 299 9.79 25.87 -17.09
N ALA A 300 9.89 24.55 -17.09
CA ALA A 300 10.13 23.76 -18.30
C ALA A 300 8.96 23.88 -19.28
N ALA A 301 7.72 23.76 -18.79
CA ALA A 301 6.51 23.90 -19.60
C ALA A 301 6.38 25.32 -20.17
N MET A 302 6.59 26.33 -19.32
CA MET A 302 6.52 27.73 -19.73
C MET A 302 7.59 28.06 -20.78
N ASN A 303 8.84 27.62 -20.59
CA ASN A 303 9.92 27.83 -21.55
C ASN A 303 9.68 27.10 -22.88
N ALA A 304 8.95 25.98 -22.87
CA ALA A 304 8.57 25.27 -24.10
C ALA A 304 7.32 25.87 -24.79
N SER A 305 6.54 26.70 -24.08
CA SER A 305 5.30 27.31 -24.59
C SER A 305 5.51 28.68 -25.27
N VAL A 306 6.62 29.36 -25.01
CA VAL A 306 6.91 30.70 -25.54
C VAL A 306 8.00 30.62 -26.62
N SER A 307 7.83 31.38 -27.71
CA SER A 307 8.83 31.47 -28.79
C SER A 307 10.06 32.31 -28.42
N ASP A 308 9.86 33.31 -27.57
CA ASP A 308 10.88 34.22 -27.06
C ASP A 308 11.28 33.90 -25.61
N ALA A 309 12.38 34.51 -25.15
CA ALA A 309 12.83 34.36 -23.77
C ALA A 309 11.77 34.83 -22.75
N MET A 310 11.52 34.00 -21.73
CA MET A 310 10.54 34.27 -20.69
C MET A 310 10.87 35.56 -19.91
N ASN A 311 9.90 36.47 -19.82
CA ASN A 311 10.04 37.72 -19.07
C ASN A 311 9.82 37.50 -17.56
N VAL A 312 10.90 37.12 -16.87
CA VAL A 312 10.88 36.82 -15.43
C VAL A 312 10.50 38.03 -14.57
N THR A 313 10.87 39.26 -14.96
CA THR A 313 10.52 40.45 -14.18
C THR A 313 9.02 40.72 -14.20
N ALA A 314 8.37 40.50 -15.35
CA ALA A 314 6.92 40.61 -15.47
C ALA A 314 6.19 39.54 -14.64
N ILE A 315 6.68 38.29 -14.62
CA ILE A 315 6.15 37.24 -13.73
C ILE A 315 6.23 37.69 -12.28
N CYS A 316 7.41 38.13 -11.83
CA CYS A 316 7.61 38.56 -10.45
C CYS A 316 6.81 39.82 -10.07
N ALA A 317 6.38 40.63 -11.03
CA ALA A 317 5.56 41.80 -10.76
C ALA A 317 4.09 41.46 -10.42
N LEU A 318 3.64 40.24 -10.73
CA LEU A 318 2.27 39.78 -10.42
C LEU A 318 2.15 39.14 -9.03
N ASP A 319 3.27 38.76 -8.40
CA ASP A 319 3.26 38.20 -7.05
C ASP A 319 3.30 39.31 -6.01
N THR A 320 2.18 39.50 -5.32
CA THR A 320 2.09 40.50 -4.26
C THR A 320 2.77 40.07 -2.96
N GLY A 321 3.13 38.78 -2.86
CA GLY A 321 3.69 38.17 -1.66
C GLY A 321 5.17 38.46 -1.40
N TYR A 322 6.05 38.51 -2.42
CA TYR A 322 7.50 38.63 -2.19
C TYR A 322 8.34 39.03 -3.44
N ALA A 323 8.84 40.27 -3.49
CA ALA A 323 9.61 40.78 -4.65
C ALA A 323 11.14 40.57 -4.60
N ALA A 324 11.78 40.62 -3.42
CA ALA A 324 13.22 40.95 -3.32
C ALA A 324 14.22 39.93 -3.93
N ASN A 325 13.81 38.70 -4.22
CA ASN A 325 14.67 37.65 -4.80
C ASN A 325 13.98 36.80 -5.87
N CYS A 326 12.79 37.19 -6.32
CA CYS A 326 11.99 36.40 -7.25
C CYS A 326 12.76 36.14 -8.57
N THR A 327 13.30 37.21 -9.17
CA THR A 327 14.03 37.14 -10.45
C THR A 327 15.23 36.22 -10.38
N LYS A 328 16.07 36.37 -9.34
CA LYS A 328 17.26 35.53 -9.11
C LYS A 328 16.89 34.06 -8.93
N ARG A 329 15.80 33.76 -8.22
CA ARG A 329 15.35 32.37 -7.97
C ARG A 329 14.84 31.69 -9.24
N HIS A 330 14.09 32.40 -10.10
CA HIS A 330 13.64 31.86 -11.38
C HIS A 330 14.82 31.71 -12.35
N ALA A 331 15.71 32.71 -12.43
CA ALA A 331 16.91 32.64 -13.25
C ALA A 331 17.81 31.45 -12.87
N GLY A 332 18.05 31.21 -11.58
CA GLY A 332 18.82 30.04 -11.13
C GLY A 332 18.18 28.70 -11.49
N THR A 333 16.84 28.63 -11.49
CA THR A 333 16.11 27.40 -11.87
C THR A 333 16.13 27.18 -13.38
N LEU A 334 15.99 28.23 -14.18
CA LEU A 334 16.13 28.19 -15.64
C LEU A 334 17.56 27.82 -16.04
N ALA A 335 18.57 28.35 -15.36
CA ALA A 335 19.97 27.99 -15.57
C ALA A 335 20.24 26.51 -15.27
N PHE A 336 19.63 25.96 -14.21
CA PHE A 336 19.69 24.52 -13.93
C PHE A 336 19.10 23.71 -15.09
N LEU A 337 17.91 24.08 -15.58
CA LEU A 337 17.25 23.37 -16.69
C LEU A 337 18.05 23.43 -17.99
N SER A 338 18.73 24.54 -18.29
CA SER A 338 19.50 24.69 -19.53
C SER A 338 20.87 24.01 -19.50
N THR A 339 21.50 23.88 -18.33
CA THR A 339 22.88 23.38 -18.21
C THR A 339 22.93 21.92 -17.76
N VAL A 340 22.34 21.62 -16.61
CA VAL A 340 22.38 20.31 -15.95
C VAL A 340 21.18 19.46 -16.37
N GLY A 341 20.02 20.11 -16.52
CA GLY A 341 18.74 19.50 -16.85
C GLY A 341 18.44 19.36 -18.34
N ALA A 342 19.43 19.47 -19.24
CA ALA A 342 19.18 19.42 -20.68
C ALA A 342 18.48 18.12 -21.13
N SER A 343 18.71 17.00 -20.43
CA SER A 343 18.01 15.72 -20.64
C SER A 343 16.54 15.74 -20.22
N VAL A 344 16.13 16.69 -19.38
CA VAL A 344 14.73 16.87 -18.95
C VAL A 344 13.92 17.57 -20.05
N VAL A 345 14.52 18.54 -20.73
CA VAL A 345 13.91 19.41 -21.76
C VAL A 345 14.28 18.91 -23.16
N ASP A 346 13.86 17.69 -23.49
CA ASP A 346 14.10 17.10 -24.81
C ASP A 346 13.15 17.65 -25.90
N ALA A 347 13.35 17.21 -27.14
CA ALA A 347 12.53 17.62 -28.29
C ALA A 347 11.05 17.19 -28.20
N SER A 348 10.69 16.30 -27.27
CA SER A 348 9.30 15.86 -27.09
C SER A 348 8.49 16.80 -26.19
N LEU A 349 9.15 17.58 -25.34
CA LEU A 349 8.49 18.42 -24.35
C LEU A 349 7.50 19.44 -24.96
N PRO A 350 7.81 20.18 -26.04
CA PRO A 350 6.88 21.15 -26.61
C PRO A 350 5.55 20.53 -27.08
N LEU A 351 5.59 19.29 -27.61
CA LEU A 351 4.39 18.56 -28.01
C LEU A 351 3.54 18.20 -26.79
N LEU A 352 4.15 17.67 -25.73
CA LEU A 352 3.47 17.34 -24.47
C LEU A 352 2.81 18.57 -23.83
N VAL A 353 3.50 19.72 -23.86
CA VAL A 353 2.99 20.99 -23.36
C VAL A 353 1.80 21.47 -24.17
N THR A 354 1.89 21.44 -25.51
CA THR A 354 0.80 21.86 -26.40
C THR A 354 -0.45 20.98 -26.21
N ASP A 355 -0.28 19.67 -26.07
CA ASP A 355 -1.38 18.73 -25.84
C ASP A 355 -2.02 18.91 -24.45
N ALA A 356 -1.23 19.23 -23.43
CA ALA A 356 -1.72 19.57 -22.11
C ALA A 356 -2.52 20.88 -22.12
N MET A 357 -1.99 21.94 -22.74
CA MET A 357 -2.67 23.24 -22.86
C MET A 357 -4.00 23.09 -23.59
N ARG A 358 -4.02 22.44 -24.76
CA ARG A 358 -5.25 22.20 -25.53
C ARG A 358 -6.32 21.47 -24.72
N ALA A 359 -5.92 20.47 -23.93
CA ALA A 359 -6.85 19.71 -23.11
C ALA A 359 -7.40 20.53 -21.93
N VAL A 360 -6.59 21.40 -21.32
CA VAL A 360 -7.02 22.31 -20.25
C VAL A 360 -7.95 23.40 -20.81
N ASP A 361 -7.59 24.00 -21.95
CA ASP A 361 -8.40 25.03 -22.62
C ASP A 361 -9.80 24.50 -22.98
N ALA A 362 -9.90 23.24 -23.41
CA ALA A 362 -11.18 22.59 -23.71
C ALA A 362 -12.13 22.48 -22.49
N LEU A 363 -11.60 22.53 -21.26
CA LEU A 363 -12.38 22.48 -20.03
C LEU A 363 -12.85 23.86 -19.54
N ASN A 364 -12.27 24.95 -20.06
CA ASN A 364 -12.54 26.33 -19.67
C ASN A 364 -12.46 26.54 -18.14
N VAL A 365 -11.39 26.05 -17.51
CA VAL A 365 -11.19 26.16 -16.06
C VAL A 365 -10.81 27.61 -15.70
N VAL A 366 -11.53 28.19 -14.72
CA VAL A 366 -11.28 29.56 -14.26
C VAL A 366 -11.09 29.64 -12.75
N VAL A 367 -10.35 30.65 -12.30
CA VAL A 367 -10.40 31.17 -10.94
C VAL A 367 -11.46 32.28 -10.92
N LEU A 368 -12.37 32.22 -9.96
CA LEU A 368 -13.51 33.13 -9.87
C LEU A 368 -13.31 34.14 -8.75
N GLN A 369 -13.63 35.41 -9.00
CA GLN A 369 -13.61 36.49 -8.01
C GLN A 369 -14.85 37.38 -8.17
N PHE A 370 -15.43 37.83 -7.05
CA PHE A 370 -16.43 38.89 -7.02
C PHE A 370 -15.72 40.24 -6.88
N LEU A 371 -15.93 41.12 -7.85
CA LEU A 371 -15.36 42.44 -7.89
C LEU A 371 -16.39 43.47 -7.44
N LEU A 372 -15.95 44.47 -6.68
CA LEU A 372 -16.69 45.68 -6.39
C LEU A 372 -15.98 46.84 -7.09
N GLU A 373 -16.68 47.48 -8.01
CA GLU A 373 -16.22 48.72 -8.60
C GLU A 373 -16.58 49.89 -7.68
N THR A 374 -15.57 50.59 -7.16
CA THR A 374 -15.73 51.59 -6.10
C THR A 374 -16.37 52.89 -6.58
N THR A 375 -16.38 53.14 -7.89
CA THR A 375 -16.95 54.36 -8.49
C THR A 375 -18.47 54.35 -8.54
N ASN A 376 -19.07 53.18 -8.83
CA ASN A 376 -20.52 53.01 -8.98
C ASN A 376 -21.13 52.04 -7.95
N ASN A 377 -20.32 51.46 -7.05
CA ASN A 377 -20.71 50.40 -6.12
C ASN A 377 -21.37 49.19 -6.80
N ALA A 378 -21.02 48.91 -8.05
CA ALA A 378 -21.52 47.76 -8.78
C ALA A 378 -20.65 46.53 -8.49
N THR A 379 -21.29 45.42 -8.13
CA THR A 379 -20.62 44.12 -8.05
C THR A 379 -20.62 43.46 -9.41
N SER A 380 -19.50 42.87 -9.81
CA SER A 380 -19.39 42.04 -11.02
C SER A 380 -18.66 40.72 -10.74
N LEU A 381 -18.78 39.78 -11.66
CA LEU A 381 -18.17 38.46 -11.56
C LEU A 381 -16.99 38.36 -12.52
N ALA A 382 -15.77 38.23 -12.00
CA ALA A 382 -14.56 38.07 -12.80
C ALA A 382 -14.24 36.59 -13.02
N HIS A 383 -14.09 36.22 -14.29
CA HIS A 383 -13.64 34.91 -14.71
C HIS A 383 -12.17 35.02 -15.12
N ILE A 384 -11.27 34.48 -14.31
CA ILE A 384 -9.83 34.54 -14.55
C ILE A 384 -9.40 33.20 -15.18
N PRO A 385 -9.19 33.11 -16.51
CA PRO A 385 -8.74 31.88 -17.15
C PRO A 385 -7.34 31.51 -16.66
N LEU A 386 -7.07 30.22 -16.46
CA LEU A 386 -5.72 29.78 -16.03
C LEU A 386 -4.67 30.04 -17.10
N LEU A 387 -4.97 29.70 -18.35
CA LEU A 387 -4.09 29.91 -19.49
C LEU A 387 -4.61 31.11 -20.28
N ASN A 388 -3.82 32.18 -20.39
CA ASN A 388 -4.20 33.38 -21.13
C ASN A 388 -3.10 33.78 -22.10
N ALA A 389 -3.35 33.59 -23.40
CA ALA A 389 -2.39 33.92 -24.45
C ALA A 389 -2.02 35.42 -24.50
N SER A 390 -2.87 36.31 -24.00
CA SER A 390 -2.58 37.76 -23.97
C SER A 390 -1.73 38.18 -22.77
N ASP A 391 -1.63 37.34 -21.73
CA ASP A 391 -0.87 37.61 -20.51
C ASP A 391 0.06 36.41 -20.20
N ALA A 392 1.25 36.47 -20.81
CA ALA A 392 2.27 35.45 -20.63
C ALA A 392 2.77 35.38 -19.17
N ALA A 393 2.78 36.51 -18.44
CA ALA A 393 3.20 36.52 -17.04
C ALA A 393 2.18 35.79 -16.15
N TRP A 394 0.88 35.99 -16.40
CA TRP A 394 -0.18 35.25 -15.72
C TRP A 394 -0.17 33.76 -16.07
N THR A 395 0.12 33.40 -17.32
CA THR A 395 0.20 32.00 -17.76
C THR A 395 1.19 31.16 -16.93
N PHE A 396 2.27 31.77 -16.43
CA PHE A 396 3.16 31.11 -15.46
C PHE A 396 2.41 30.66 -14.19
N TYR A 397 1.59 31.54 -13.60
CA TYR A 397 0.77 31.19 -12.42
C TYR A 397 -0.37 30.25 -12.77
N GLY A 398 -0.91 30.32 -13.99
CA GLY A 398 -1.78 29.30 -14.57
C GLY A 398 -1.17 27.91 -14.45
N TRP A 399 0.06 27.73 -14.92
CA TRP A 399 0.81 26.47 -14.77
C TRP A 399 1.01 26.07 -13.31
N CYS A 400 1.25 27.03 -12.40
CA CYS A 400 1.33 26.75 -10.96
C CYS A 400 0.01 26.15 -10.42
N TYR A 401 -1.14 26.75 -10.74
CA TYR A 401 -2.46 26.20 -10.39
C TYR A 401 -2.70 24.82 -11.01
N LEU A 402 -2.28 24.60 -12.26
CA LEU A 402 -2.37 23.31 -12.93
C LEU A 402 -1.53 22.24 -12.23
N MET A 403 -0.32 22.58 -11.75
CA MET A 403 0.50 21.63 -10.99
C MET A 403 -0.13 21.27 -9.64
N GLU A 404 -0.77 22.22 -8.96
CA GLU A 404 -1.53 21.93 -7.74
C GLU A 404 -2.75 21.04 -8.01
N TRP A 405 -3.42 21.21 -9.15
CA TRP A 405 -4.49 20.31 -9.58
C TRP A 405 -3.96 18.90 -9.88
N VAL A 406 -2.82 18.79 -10.58
CA VAL A 406 -2.18 17.50 -10.90
C VAL A 406 -1.83 16.70 -9.65
N VAL A 407 -1.28 17.34 -8.61
CA VAL A 407 -0.92 16.65 -7.38
C VAL A 407 -2.08 16.48 -6.40
N GLY A 408 -3.27 17.01 -6.73
CA GLY A 408 -4.48 16.91 -5.91
C GLY A 408 -4.54 17.88 -4.72
N HIS A 409 -3.82 19.00 -4.77
CA HIS A 409 -4.02 20.10 -3.81
C HIS A 409 -5.27 20.91 -4.13
N ARG A 410 -5.66 20.96 -5.41
CA ARG A 410 -6.88 21.63 -5.87
C ARG A 410 -7.72 20.67 -6.69
N ASP A 411 -9.01 20.90 -6.63
CA ASP A 411 -10.02 20.19 -7.39
C ASP A 411 -10.69 21.14 -8.38
N VAL A 412 -11.31 20.58 -9.43
CA VAL A 412 -12.10 21.37 -10.37
C VAL A 412 -13.52 20.84 -10.37
N VAL A 413 -14.48 21.75 -10.27
CA VAL A 413 -15.91 21.43 -10.30
C VAL A 413 -16.58 22.24 -11.40
N ALA A 414 -17.32 21.53 -12.26
CA ALA A 414 -18.20 22.12 -13.24
C ALA A 414 -19.60 22.28 -12.61
N PHE A 415 -20.00 23.52 -12.37
CA PHE A 415 -21.35 23.91 -12.02
C PHE A 415 -22.16 24.09 -13.31
N ARG A 416 -23.34 23.48 -13.37
CA ARG A 416 -24.25 23.54 -14.52
C ARG A 416 -25.62 23.95 -14.03
N GLY A 417 -26.08 25.11 -14.48
CA GLY A 417 -27.42 25.60 -14.19
C GLY A 417 -28.24 25.72 -15.47
N ASP A 418 -29.49 26.14 -15.32
CA ASP A 418 -30.43 26.29 -16.43
C ASP A 418 -30.02 27.38 -17.44
N ARG A 419 -29.30 28.41 -16.98
CA ARG A 419 -28.90 29.57 -17.82
C ARG A 419 -27.46 29.52 -18.31
N GLY A 420 -26.58 28.83 -17.58
CA GLY A 420 -25.14 28.89 -17.82
C GLY A 420 -24.37 27.79 -17.12
N ASN A 421 -23.11 27.62 -17.54
CA ASN A 421 -22.17 26.65 -16.99
C ASN A 421 -20.89 27.36 -16.57
N LEU A 422 -20.28 26.88 -15.51
CA LEU A 422 -19.09 27.48 -14.93
C LEU A 422 -18.17 26.37 -14.38
N THR A 423 -16.94 26.30 -14.88
CA THR A 423 -15.93 25.34 -14.40
C THR A 423 -14.90 26.06 -13.54
N VAL A 424 -14.95 25.85 -12.23
CA VAL A 424 -14.14 26.62 -11.26
C VAL A 424 -13.08 25.73 -10.62
N LEU A 425 -11.90 26.29 -10.41
CA LEU A 425 -10.84 25.70 -9.61
C LEU A 425 -11.09 25.98 -8.11
N SER A 426 -10.93 24.97 -7.27
CA SER A 426 -11.05 25.10 -5.82
C SER A 426 -9.88 25.88 -5.21
N ALA A 427 -10.04 26.25 -3.95
CA ALA A 427 -8.92 26.60 -3.09
C ALA A 427 -7.99 25.41 -2.87
N ALA A 428 -6.73 25.68 -2.53
CA ALA A 428 -5.79 24.66 -2.11
C ALA A 428 -6.22 24.01 -0.79
N THR A 429 -6.20 22.68 -0.76
CA THR A 429 -6.42 21.86 0.43
C THR A 429 -5.15 21.08 0.74
N ARG A 430 -4.73 21.09 2.00
CA ARG A 430 -3.53 20.36 2.42
C ARG A 430 -3.82 18.85 2.42
N PRO A 431 -2.93 18.01 1.86
CA PRO A 431 -3.10 16.57 1.93
C PRO A 431 -3.09 16.10 3.38
N ILE A 432 -3.88 15.07 3.66
CA ILE A 432 -3.85 14.42 4.96
C ILE A 432 -2.62 13.52 5.01
N GLU A 433 -1.67 13.84 5.89
CA GLU A 433 -0.53 12.95 6.14
C GLU A 433 -1.00 11.74 6.96
N MET A 434 -1.02 10.57 6.33
CA MET A 434 -1.33 9.30 7.00
C MET A 434 -0.04 8.50 7.19
N ARG A 435 0.31 8.22 8.44
CA ARG A 435 1.48 7.41 8.78
C ARG A 435 1.05 5.95 8.94
N PRO A 436 1.66 5.00 8.22
CA PRO A 436 1.37 3.58 8.42
C PRO A 436 1.61 3.17 9.87
N ASP A 437 0.67 2.43 10.47
CA ASP A 437 0.79 1.94 11.84
C ASP A 437 1.79 0.76 11.91
N PRO A 438 2.90 0.88 12.66
CA PRO A 438 3.84 -0.22 12.86
C PRO A 438 3.23 -1.46 13.53
N ASN A 439 2.13 -1.30 14.27
CA ASN A 439 1.42 -2.41 14.92
C ASN A 439 0.53 -3.18 13.94
N GLY A 440 0.22 -2.61 12.77
CA GLY A 440 -0.51 -3.29 11.71
C GLY A 440 0.28 -4.43 11.04
N ILE A 441 1.60 -4.53 11.29
CA ILE A 441 2.45 -5.59 10.74
C ILE A 441 2.37 -6.84 11.64
N PRO A 442 1.83 -7.97 11.15
CA PRO A 442 1.74 -9.20 11.96
C PRO A 442 3.12 -9.79 12.21
N LYS A 443 3.54 -9.84 13.47
CA LYS A 443 4.87 -10.38 13.89
C LYS A 443 4.80 -11.76 14.53
N SER A 444 3.61 -12.32 14.79
CA SER A 444 3.45 -13.53 15.60
C SER A 444 4.18 -14.75 15.00
N PHE A 445 4.07 -14.97 13.69
CA PHE A 445 4.69 -16.12 13.04
C PHE A 445 6.22 -15.97 12.92
N SER A 446 6.71 -14.78 12.54
CA SER A 446 8.14 -14.52 12.46
C SER A 446 8.81 -14.59 13.84
N PHE A 447 8.12 -14.13 14.90
CA PHE A 447 8.58 -14.26 16.27
C PHE A 447 8.67 -15.73 16.71
N LEU A 448 7.67 -16.56 16.40
CA LEU A 448 7.73 -18.00 16.67
C LEU A 448 8.92 -18.67 15.96
N CYS A 449 9.11 -18.40 14.67
CA CYS A 449 10.26 -18.91 13.91
C CYS A 449 11.59 -18.47 14.54
N LEU A 450 11.71 -17.20 14.92
CA LEU A 450 12.90 -16.66 15.58
C LEU A 450 13.18 -17.37 16.91
N ALA A 451 12.16 -17.53 17.77
CA ALA A 451 12.29 -18.22 19.05
C ALA A 451 12.73 -19.68 18.87
N CYS A 452 12.19 -20.38 17.87
CA CYS A 452 12.61 -21.75 17.55
C CYS A 452 14.06 -21.82 17.05
N VAL A 453 14.47 -20.88 16.19
CA VAL A 453 15.87 -20.79 15.73
C VAL A 453 16.80 -20.51 16.91
N GLN A 454 16.44 -19.58 17.80
CA GLN A 454 17.22 -19.27 19.00
C GLN A 454 17.32 -20.48 19.93
N TYR A 455 16.22 -21.18 20.20
CA TYR A 455 16.22 -22.39 21.02
C TYR A 455 17.18 -23.45 20.47
N VAL A 456 17.09 -23.77 19.17
CA VAL A 456 18.01 -24.73 18.54
C VAL A 456 19.46 -24.29 18.68
N THR A 457 19.75 -23.01 18.41
CA THR A 457 21.11 -22.48 18.50
C THR A 457 21.66 -22.57 19.93
N VAL A 458 20.89 -22.17 20.94
CA VAL A 458 21.29 -22.21 22.35
C VAL A 458 21.51 -23.66 22.82
N THR A 459 20.64 -24.59 22.44
CA THR A 459 20.80 -26.01 22.76
C THR A 459 22.06 -26.59 22.12
N LEU A 460 22.31 -26.31 20.83
CA LEU A 460 23.52 -26.77 20.15
C LEU A 460 24.80 -26.21 20.79
N ILE A 461 24.81 -24.93 21.17
CA ILE A 461 25.93 -24.31 21.89
C ILE A 461 26.13 -25.00 23.24
N GLY A 462 25.06 -25.17 24.02
CA GLY A 462 25.13 -25.81 25.35
C GLY A 462 25.68 -27.23 25.29
N VAL A 463 25.18 -28.06 24.36
CA VAL A 463 25.67 -29.43 24.17
C VAL A 463 27.10 -29.43 23.64
N SER A 464 27.47 -28.50 22.75
CA SER A 464 28.85 -28.38 22.27
C SER A 464 29.83 -28.04 23.40
N VAL A 465 29.43 -27.17 24.35
CA VAL A 465 30.20 -26.89 25.56
C VAL A 465 30.35 -28.14 26.42
N LEU A 466 29.27 -28.91 26.64
CA LEU A 466 29.33 -30.17 27.38
C LEU A 466 30.26 -31.20 26.72
N VAL A 467 30.19 -31.33 25.39
CA VAL A 467 31.07 -32.18 24.58
C VAL A 467 32.53 -31.72 24.71
N ALA A 468 32.81 -30.42 24.66
CA ALA A 468 34.16 -29.87 24.82
C ALA A 468 34.72 -30.14 26.22
N LEU A 469 33.94 -29.89 27.27
CA LEU A 469 34.32 -30.18 28.65
C LEU A 469 34.55 -31.68 28.88
N SER A 470 33.70 -32.53 28.31
CA SER A 470 33.85 -33.99 28.35
C SER A 470 35.13 -34.44 27.64
N THR A 471 35.42 -33.86 26.47
CA THR A 471 36.65 -34.16 25.71
C THR A 471 37.90 -33.82 26.53
N LEU A 472 37.90 -32.67 27.22
CA LEU A 472 39.00 -32.27 28.11
C LEU A 472 39.11 -33.20 29.32
N TYR A 473 38.00 -33.54 29.96
CA TYR A 473 37.97 -34.44 31.12
C TYR A 473 38.51 -35.84 30.80
N HIS A 474 38.17 -36.37 29.62
CA HIS A 474 38.64 -37.68 29.14
C HIS A 474 40.00 -37.62 28.42
N ARG A 475 40.71 -36.48 28.48
CA ARG A 475 42.04 -36.27 27.89
C ARG A 475 42.11 -36.60 26.39
N GLY A 476 41.03 -36.38 25.65
CA GLY A 476 40.96 -36.63 24.22
C GLY A 476 40.79 -38.10 23.81
N HIS A 477 40.52 -39.03 24.73
CA HIS A 477 40.21 -40.43 24.42
C HIS A 477 38.77 -40.60 23.89
N ILE A 478 38.51 -40.02 22.71
CA ILE A 478 37.20 -39.98 22.06
C ILE A 478 37.31 -40.38 20.59
N GLU A 479 36.18 -40.73 19.97
CA GLU A 479 36.13 -40.90 18.52
C GLU A 479 35.99 -39.53 17.83
N SER A 480 37.10 -38.89 17.48
CA SER A 480 37.12 -37.53 16.94
C SER A 480 36.27 -37.34 15.67
N PHE A 481 36.11 -38.37 14.84
CA PHE A 481 35.26 -38.30 13.64
C PHE A 481 33.77 -38.11 13.97
N ASN A 482 33.32 -38.57 15.15
CA ASN A 482 31.94 -38.38 15.58
C ASN A 482 31.60 -36.90 15.81
N LEU A 483 32.58 -36.07 16.18
CA LEU A 483 32.39 -34.63 16.38
C LEU A 483 31.93 -33.90 15.10
N LEU A 484 32.29 -34.39 13.91
CA LEU A 484 31.83 -33.81 12.64
C LEU A 484 30.32 -33.98 12.44
N CYS A 485 29.69 -34.90 13.15
CA CYS A 485 28.25 -35.15 13.10
C CYS A 485 27.46 -34.39 14.16
N ILE A 486 28.08 -33.43 14.88
CA ILE A 486 27.46 -32.75 16.02
C ILE A 486 26.13 -32.11 15.68
N ASN A 487 26.08 -31.27 14.62
CA ASN A 487 24.84 -30.60 14.22
C ASN A 487 23.74 -31.62 13.94
N ARG A 488 24.04 -32.62 13.10
CA ARG A 488 23.06 -33.62 12.66
C ARG A 488 22.53 -34.51 13.81
N VAL A 489 23.42 -35.03 14.65
CA VAL A 489 23.05 -35.95 15.73
C VAL A 489 22.42 -35.17 16.87
N VAL A 490 23.07 -34.12 17.37
CA VAL A 490 22.58 -33.34 18.50
C VAL A 490 21.27 -32.66 18.19
N GLY A 491 21.10 -32.07 17.00
CA GLY A 491 19.85 -31.39 16.64
C GLY A 491 18.65 -32.33 16.70
N LEU A 492 18.77 -33.56 16.18
CA LEU A 492 17.65 -34.51 16.18
C LEU A 492 17.43 -35.19 17.54
N VAL A 493 18.49 -35.36 18.34
CA VAL A 493 18.44 -35.98 19.67
C VAL A 493 17.94 -35.02 20.74
N TRP A 494 18.51 -33.81 20.82
CA TRP A 494 18.32 -32.87 21.92
C TRP A 494 17.19 -31.86 21.67
N VAL A 495 16.88 -31.57 20.40
CA VAL A 495 15.84 -30.60 20.01
C VAL A 495 14.61 -31.34 19.46
N GLY A 496 14.84 -32.31 18.58
CA GLY A 496 13.79 -33.11 17.97
C GLY A 496 13.36 -32.64 16.57
N ARG A 497 12.70 -33.56 15.85
CA ARG A 497 12.36 -33.39 14.43
C ARG A 497 11.54 -32.14 14.11
N PRO A 498 10.43 -31.81 14.83
CA PRO A 498 9.54 -30.72 14.41
C PRO A 498 10.22 -29.35 14.46
N ILE A 499 11.01 -29.08 15.50
CA ILE A 499 11.68 -27.78 15.68
C ILE A 499 12.85 -27.63 14.70
N VAL A 500 13.60 -28.72 14.46
CA VAL A 500 14.67 -28.75 13.45
C VAL A 500 14.09 -28.58 12.04
N LEU A 501 12.94 -29.18 11.75
CA LEU A 501 12.21 -28.99 10.49
C LEU A 501 11.79 -27.52 10.33
N LEU A 502 11.22 -26.91 11.36
CA LEU A 502 10.84 -25.49 11.33
C LEU A 502 12.05 -24.57 11.09
N ARG A 503 13.20 -24.89 11.70
CA ARG A 503 14.46 -24.18 11.44
C ARG A 503 14.87 -24.28 9.97
N ALA A 504 14.81 -25.49 9.39
CA ALA A 504 15.11 -25.71 7.98
C ALA A 504 14.16 -24.94 7.05
N LEU A 505 12.85 -24.97 7.34
CA LEU A 505 11.83 -24.23 6.59
C LEU A 505 12.03 -22.72 6.69
N THR A 506 12.42 -22.21 7.86
CA THR A 506 12.76 -20.80 8.06
C THR A 506 13.95 -20.39 7.19
N ALA A 507 14.99 -21.23 7.10
CA ALA A 507 16.13 -20.98 6.22
C ALA A 507 15.75 -21.01 4.74
N ILE A 508 14.95 -22.00 4.31
CA ILE A 508 14.42 -22.08 2.94
C ILE A 508 13.59 -20.83 2.61
N TRP A 509 12.79 -20.35 3.56
CA TRP A 509 12.00 -19.14 3.38
C TRP A 509 12.89 -17.90 3.22
N LEU A 510 13.86 -17.70 4.12
CA LEU A 510 14.78 -16.55 4.05
C LEU A 510 15.62 -16.54 2.77
N LEU A 511 16.10 -17.70 2.30
CA LEU A 511 16.86 -17.84 1.05
C LEU A 511 16.06 -17.40 -0.19
N ASN A 512 14.75 -17.59 -0.14
CA ASN A 512 13.85 -17.30 -1.25
C ASN A 512 13.05 -16.01 -1.02
N THR A 513 13.51 -15.14 -0.11
CA THR A 513 12.92 -13.82 0.15
C THR A 513 13.96 -12.74 -0.13
N SER A 514 13.62 -11.78 -1.00
CA SER A 514 14.44 -10.61 -1.29
C SER A 514 14.18 -9.50 -0.26
N PRO A 515 15.21 -8.95 0.40
CA PRO A 515 15.04 -7.77 1.24
C PRO A 515 14.83 -6.53 0.37
N LEU A 516 13.92 -5.65 0.79
CA LEU A 516 13.63 -4.35 0.15
C LEU A 516 13.95 -3.19 1.08
N PRO A 517 15.24 -2.90 1.37
CA PRO A 517 15.62 -1.70 2.10
C PRO A 517 15.29 -0.43 1.31
N LEU A 518 14.85 0.59 2.03
CA LEU A 518 14.79 1.96 1.52
C LEU A 518 16.18 2.58 1.61
N HIS A 519 16.68 3.05 0.47
CA HIS A 519 17.92 3.80 0.38
C HIS A 519 17.62 5.27 0.18
N TYR A 520 18.36 6.12 0.88
CA TYR A 520 18.37 7.56 0.66
C TYR A 520 19.74 7.95 0.10
N GLN A 521 19.78 8.40 -1.14
CA GLN A 521 21.00 8.84 -1.81
C GLN A 521 20.66 10.05 -2.69
N ASN A 522 21.53 11.07 -2.69
CA ASN A 522 21.38 12.24 -3.56
C ASN A 522 20.01 12.95 -3.40
N HIS A 523 19.47 13.07 -2.19
CA HIS A 523 18.14 13.63 -1.91
C HIS A 523 16.94 12.85 -2.49
N VAL A 524 17.16 11.64 -3.02
CA VAL A 524 16.11 10.75 -3.51
C VAL A 524 16.04 9.53 -2.62
N THR A 525 14.82 9.16 -2.25
CA THR A 525 14.54 7.88 -1.60
C THR A 525 14.09 6.87 -2.65
N PHE A 526 14.73 5.71 -2.71
CA PHE A 526 14.35 4.62 -3.61
C PHE A 526 14.55 3.26 -2.95
N VAL A 527 13.83 2.26 -3.48
CA VAL A 527 13.97 0.88 -3.04
C VAL A 527 15.07 0.21 -3.87
N LYS A 528 15.99 -0.49 -3.21
CA LYS A 528 17.00 -1.32 -3.86
C LYS A 528 16.92 -2.72 -3.28
N ALA A 529 16.93 -3.73 -4.13
CA ALA A 529 17.00 -5.13 -3.71
C ALA A 529 18.41 -5.69 -3.97
N PRO A 530 19.38 -5.47 -3.07
CA PRO A 530 20.69 -6.08 -3.25
C PRO A 530 20.60 -7.60 -3.13
N PRO A 531 21.45 -8.36 -3.84
CA PRO A 531 21.57 -9.79 -3.61
C PRO A 531 22.00 -10.05 -2.16
N LEU A 532 21.62 -11.21 -1.62
CA LEU A 532 22.09 -11.65 -0.31
C LEU A 532 23.62 -11.69 -0.30
N ASP A 533 24.22 -11.14 0.75
CA ASP A 533 25.66 -11.25 1.01
C ASP A 533 26.08 -12.73 0.95
N SER A 534 27.15 -13.02 0.21
CA SER A 534 27.63 -14.37 -0.08
C SER A 534 27.81 -15.19 1.20
N PHE A 535 28.31 -14.58 2.29
CA PHE A 535 28.46 -15.25 3.57
C PHE A 535 27.10 -15.65 4.17
N LYS A 536 26.11 -14.75 4.15
CA LYS A 536 24.76 -15.02 4.64
C LYS A 536 24.04 -16.06 3.78
N ALA A 537 24.27 -16.05 2.47
CA ALA A 537 23.73 -17.05 1.55
C ALA A 537 24.32 -18.45 1.83
N LEU A 538 25.63 -18.56 2.02
CA LEU A 538 26.30 -19.83 2.37
C LEU A 538 25.86 -20.36 3.74
N LEU A 539 25.68 -19.47 4.71
CA LEU A 539 25.14 -19.81 6.03
C LEU A 539 23.69 -20.29 5.93
N ALA A 540 22.82 -19.56 5.25
CA ALA A 540 21.41 -19.94 5.14
C ALA A 540 21.21 -21.23 4.32
N THR A 541 22.04 -21.50 3.31
CA THR A 541 22.04 -22.78 2.59
C THR A 541 22.59 -23.94 3.42
N SER A 542 23.49 -23.70 4.38
CA SER A 542 23.89 -24.74 5.34
C SER A 542 22.74 -25.05 6.31
N GLU A 543 21.97 -24.04 6.73
CA GLU A 543 20.76 -24.22 7.54
C GLU A 543 19.64 -24.97 6.79
N LEU A 544 19.57 -24.90 5.47
CA LEU A 544 18.66 -25.74 4.68
C LEU A 544 18.95 -27.25 4.88
N THR A 545 20.20 -27.64 5.16
CA THR A 545 20.58 -29.07 5.32
C THR A 545 19.91 -29.76 6.51
N TRP A 546 19.38 -29.00 7.47
CA TRP A 546 18.51 -29.56 8.52
C TRP A 546 17.33 -30.34 7.94
N PHE A 547 16.80 -29.93 6.79
CA PHE A 547 15.76 -30.66 6.08
C PHE A 547 16.25 -32.03 5.61
N VAL A 548 17.48 -32.10 5.06
CA VAL A 548 18.13 -33.36 4.68
C VAL A 548 18.35 -34.28 5.88
N TYR A 549 18.67 -33.74 7.05
CA TYR A 549 18.81 -34.54 8.27
C TYR A 549 17.48 -35.16 8.71
N VAL A 550 16.39 -34.41 8.66
CA VAL A 550 15.04 -34.93 8.94
C VAL A 550 14.67 -36.02 7.93
N LEU A 551 14.91 -35.79 6.63
CA LEU A 551 14.62 -36.77 5.57
C LEU A 551 15.41 -38.06 5.76
N ASN A 552 16.69 -37.96 6.11
CA ASN A 552 17.53 -39.12 6.38
C ASN A 552 17.08 -39.87 7.64
N ASP A 553 16.61 -39.17 8.67
CA ASP A 553 16.13 -39.80 9.91
C ASP A 553 14.85 -40.60 9.66
N ILE A 554 13.89 -40.01 8.93
CA ILE A 554 12.64 -40.69 8.56
C ILE A 554 12.93 -41.85 7.60
N GLY A 555 13.75 -41.59 6.58
CA GLY A 555 14.11 -42.56 5.54
C GLY A 555 14.98 -43.72 6.05
N SER A 556 15.67 -43.56 7.18
CA SER A 556 16.54 -44.59 7.77
C SER A 556 15.82 -45.92 8.06
N SER A 557 14.52 -45.87 8.35
CA SER A 557 13.68 -47.07 8.52
C SER A 557 13.64 -47.95 7.27
N VAL A 558 13.72 -47.32 6.09
CA VAL A 558 13.69 -47.97 4.77
C VAL A 558 15.11 -48.23 4.27
N THR A 559 16.00 -47.25 4.36
CA THR A 559 17.36 -47.34 3.79
C THR A 559 18.34 -48.11 4.68
N ARG A 560 18.04 -48.24 5.99
CA ARG A 560 18.75 -49.08 6.98
C ARG A 560 20.27 -48.90 6.90
N GLN A 561 21.04 -49.96 6.65
CA GLN A 561 22.49 -49.93 6.62
C GLN A 561 23.09 -48.94 5.60
N TYR A 562 22.33 -48.58 4.55
CA TYR A 562 22.77 -47.60 3.57
C TYR A 562 22.79 -46.17 4.10
N THR A 563 22.03 -45.85 5.16
CA THR A 563 21.92 -44.51 5.73
C THR A 563 23.29 -43.91 6.06
N TYR A 564 24.21 -44.71 6.62
CA TYR A 564 25.59 -44.29 6.92
C TYR A 564 26.34 -43.82 5.66
N SER A 565 26.18 -44.53 4.55
CA SER A 565 26.92 -44.26 3.31
C SER A 565 26.46 -42.99 2.61
N TYR A 566 25.15 -42.80 2.46
CA TYR A 566 24.61 -41.65 1.70
C TYR A 566 24.27 -40.44 2.57
N GLY A 567 24.18 -40.60 3.90
CA GLY A 567 23.71 -39.56 4.81
C GLY A 567 24.52 -38.26 4.73
N SER A 568 25.83 -38.32 4.92
CA SER A 568 26.70 -37.14 4.82
C SER A 568 26.90 -36.67 3.38
N ALA A 569 26.94 -37.60 2.43
CA ALA A 569 27.08 -37.30 1.00
C ALA A 569 25.89 -36.47 0.48
N SER A 570 24.65 -36.87 0.81
CA SER A 570 23.43 -36.15 0.42
C SER A 570 23.34 -34.74 1.02
N ALA A 571 23.76 -34.56 2.28
CA ALA A 571 23.77 -33.26 2.93
C ALA A 571 24.79 -32.30 2.29
N ASN A 572 26.02 -32.77 2.07
CA ASN A 572 27.08 -31.98 1.41
C ASN A 572 26.71 -31.67 -0.05
N CYS A 573 26.16 -32.63 -0.78
CA CYS A 573 25.69 -32.44 -2.15
C CYS A 573 24.58 -31.37 -2.20
N THR A 574 23.58 -31.47 -1.33
CA THR A 574 22.49 -30.48 -1.23
C THR A 574 23.05 -29.09 -0.90
N TRP A 575 23.98 -29.00 0.05
CA TRP A 575 24.59 -27.73 0.45
C TRP A 575 25.35 -27.06 -0.70
N VAL A 576 26.20 -27.80 -1.41
CA VAL A 576 26.97 -27.28 -2.55
C VAL A 576 26.02 -26.84 -3.67
N LEU A 577 25.05 -27.68 -4.05
CA LEU A 577 24.11 -27.34 -5.13
C LEU A 577 23.22 -26.15 -4.76
N ALA A 578 22.70 -26.09 -3.53
CA ALA A 578 21.90 -24.96 -3.07
C ALA A 578 22.71 -23.66 -2.99
N SER A 579 23.98 -23.76 -2.56
CA SER A 579 24.92 -22.62 -2.50
C SER A 579 25.18 -22.07 -3.89
N LEU A 580 25.58 -22.92 -4.84
CA LEU A 580 25.83 -22.52 -6.22
C LEU A 580 24.58 -21.92 -6.86
N TRP A 581 23.42 -22.54 -6.65
CA TRP A 581 22.15 -22.04 -7.21
C TRP A 581 21.78 -20.67 -6.64
N THR A 582 21.95 -20.46 -5.32
CA THR A 582 21.64 -19.16 -4.68
C THR A 582 22.59 -18.06 -5.13
N LEU A 583 23.89 -18.37 -5.33
CA LEU A 583 24.89 -17.40 -5.75
C LEU A 583 24.78 -17.02 -7.23
N PHE A 584 24.49 -17.99 -8.12
CA PHE A 584 24.40 -17.74 -9.57
C PHE A 584 23.02 -17.25 -10.02
N ALA A 585 21.96 -17.59 -9.28
CA ALA A 585 20.60 -17.18 -9.59
C ALA A 585 19.90 -16.67 -8.32
N PRO A 586 20.27 -15.49 -7.79
CA PRO A 586 19.68 -14.94 -6.58
C PRO A 586 18.17 -14.69 -6.74
N GLN A 587 17.43 -14.73 -5.63
CA GLN A 587 16.01 -14.38 -5.63
C GLN A 587 15.83 -12.89 -5.97
N GLN A 588 14.93 -12.62 -6.93
CA GLN A 588 14.47 -11.28 -7.26
C GLN A 588 13.07 -11.04 -6.67
N TYR A 589 12.74 -9.78 -6.42
CA TYR A 589 11.37 -9.39 -6.09
C TYR A 589 10.63 -9.00 -7.36
N ASP A 590 9.30 -9.02 -7.29
CA ASP A 590 8.43 -8.44 -8.30
C ASP A 590 7.50 -7.43 -7.61
N ALA A 591 7.30 -6.27 -8.21
CA ALA A 591 6.46 -5.21 -7.66
C ALA A 591 5.62 -4.59 -8.77
N SER A 592 4.31 -4.63 -8.59
CA SER A 592 3.35 -4.05 -9.51
C SER A 592 2.51 -3.01 -8.79
N ILE A 593 2.46 -1.79 -9.33
CA ILE A 593 1.52 -0.76 -8.87
C ILE A 593 0.26 -0.91 -9.70
N GLN A 594 -0.83 -1.25 -9.03
CA GLN A 594 -2.18 -1.28 -9.59
C GLN A 594 -3.02 -0.60 -8.52
N ARG A 595 -3.82 0.42 -8.86
CA ARG A 595 -4.66 1.14 -7.90
C ARG A 595 -6.16 0.85 -8.11
N PRO A 596 -6.62 -0.42 -8.17
CA PRO A 596 -8.05 -0.69 -8.18
C PRO A 596 -8.67 -0.23 -6.86
N CYS A 597 -9.79 0.46 -6.97
CA CYS A 597 -10.61 0.86 -5.84
C CYS A 597 -12.04 0.38 -6.04
N VAL A 598 -12.69 -0.04 -4.95
CA VAL A 598 -14.10 -0.39 -4.92
C VAL A 598 -14.82 0.58 -3.99
N ALA A 599 -15.94 1.13 -4.45
CA ALA A 599 -16.75 2.01 -3.63
C ALA A 599 -17.54 1.20 -2.60
N PHE A 600 -17.60 1.72 -1.37
CA PHE A 600 -18.37 1.20 -0.28
C PHE A 600 -19.57 2.11 0.00
N ASN A 601 -20.76 1.52 0.09
CA ASN A 601 -22.02 2.24 0.26
C ASN A 601 -22.16 3.41 -0.73
N MET A 602 -22.02 3.12 -2.03
CA MET A 602 -22.03 4.06 -3.16
C MET A 602 -20.88 5.08 -3.18
N ASP A 603 -20.77 5.90 -2.14
CA ASP A 603 -19.85 7.02 -2.04
C ASP A 603 -19.59 7.39 -0.56
N LEU A 604 -19.65 6.43 0.37
CA LEU A 604 -19.25 6.69 1.77
C LEU A 604 -17.74 6.55 1.93
N ALA A 605 -17.16 5.51 1.32
CA ALA A 605 -15.72 5.25 1.36
C ALA A 605 -15.22 4.52 0.10
N LEU A 606 -13.90 4.53 -0.10
CA LEU A 606 -13.21 3.73 -1.11
C LEU A 606 -12.29 2.71 -0.44
N TYR A 607 -12.36 1.45 -0.90
CA TYR A 607 -11.39 0.41 -0.58
C TYR A 607 -10.44 0.23 -1.75
N CYS A 608 -9.20 0.67 -1.59
CA CYS A 608 -8.17 0.62 -2.60
C CYS A 608 -7.08 -0.40 -2.23
N ASN A 609 -6.54 -1.05 -3.26
CA ASN A 609 -5.27 -1.76 -3.16
C ASN A 609 -4.30 -1.02 -4.08
N SER A 610 -3.25 -0.40 -3.53
CA SER A 610 -2.31 0.43 -4.29
C SER A 610 -1.26 -0.37 -5.06
N GLY A 611 -1.07 -1.64 -4.73
CA GLY A 611 -0.14 -2.48 -5.45
C GLY A 611 0.13 -3.82 -4.77
N THR A 612 0.91 -4.65 -5.46
CA THR A 612 1.35 -5.95 -4.96
C THR A 612 2.87 -6.01 -5.01
N ILE A 613 3.49 -6.39 -3.90
CA ILE A 613 4.94 -6.61 -3.77
C ILE A 613 5.16 -8.08 -3.43
N VAL A 614 5.70 -8.81 -4.40
CA VAL A 614 6.09 -10.21 -4.26
C VAL A 614 7.56 -10.28 -3.85
N LEU A 615 7.80 -10.58 -2.58
CA LEU A 615 9.16 -10.63 -2.02
C LEU A 615 9.90 -11.93 -2.38
N GLY A 616 9.18 -12.97 -2.80
CA GLY A 616 9.77 -14.30 -2.96
C GLY A 616 8.95 -15.24 -3.83
N GLY A 617 9.56 -16.36 -4.22
CA GLY A 617 8.93 -17.34 -5.12
C GLY A 617 8.64 -18.68 -4.46
N GLN A 618 7.35 -19.03 -4.35
CA GLN A 618 6.90 -20.34 -3.83
C GLN A 618 7.51 -21.52 -4.60
N ARG A 619 7.63 -21.37 -5.92
CA ARG A 619 8.26 -22.37 -6.79
C ARG A 619 9.71 -22.67 -6.37
N ARG A 620 10.46 -21.65 -5.94
CA ARG A 620 11.85 -21.86 -5.52
C ARG A 620 11.95 -22.46 -4.11
N CYS A 621 11.05 -22.10 -3.19
CA CYS A 621 10.95 -22.81 -1.90
C CYS A 621 10.71 -24.31 -2.12
N LEU A 622 9.74 -24.66 -2.98
CA LEU A 622 9.44 -26.05 -3.32
C LEU A 622 10.62 -26.72 -4.04
N ALA A 623 11.31 -26.02 -4.94
CA ALA A 623 12.47 -26.56 -5.63
C ALA A 623 13.69 -26.72 -4.69
N CYS A 624 13.87 -25.89 -3.66
CA CYS A 624 14.85 -26.13 -2.59
C CYS A 624 14.55 -27.42 -1.82
N MET A 625 13.29 -27.65 -1.47
CA MET A 625 12.86 -28.91 -0.83
C MET A 625 13.03 -30.10 -1.77
N GLY A 626 12.67 -29.93 -3.05
CA GLY A 626 12.86 -30.92 -4.10
C GLY A 626 14.33 -31.28 -4.32
N LEU A 627 15.22 -30.29 -4.32
CA LEU A 627 16.67 -30.50 -4.44
C LEU A 627 17.21 -31.36 -3.29
N ALA A 628 16.79 -31.10 -2.06
CA ALA A 628 17.16 -31.91 -0.90
C ALA A 628 16.65 -33.35 -1.03
N LEU A 629 15.38 -33.54 -1.43
CA LEU A 629 14.78 -34.85 -1.66
C LEU A 629 15.52 -35.64 -2.75
N VAL A 630 15.75 -35.02 -3.91
CA VAL A 630 16.45 -35.62 -5.05
C VAL A 630 17.88 -35.98 -4.67
N SER A 631 18.60 -35.12 -3.95
CA SER A 631 19.95 -35.41 -3.47
C SER A 631 19.98 -36.62 -2.53
N CYS A 632 19.01 -36.74 -1.61
CA CYS A 632 18.87 -37.93 -0.77
C CYS A 632 18.66 -39.21 -1.60
N VAL A 633 17.72 -39.18 -2.56
CA VAL A 633 17.38 -40.34 -3.39
C VAL A 633 18.54 -40.75 -4.30
N LEU A 634 19.17 -39.80 -5.01
CA LEU A 634 20.29 -40.08 -5.90
C LEU A 634 21.50 -40.64 -5.15
N CYS A 635 21.86 -40.03 -4.01
CA CYS A 635 22.97 -40.55 -3.20
C CYS A 635 22.65 -41.94 -2.62
N TYR A 636 21.39 -42.21 -2.23
CA TYR A 636 20.97 -43.55 -1.80
C TYR A 636 21.06 -44.58 -2.93
N LEU A 637 20.53 -44.28 -4.12
CA LEU A 637 20.59 -45.17 -5.27
C LEU A 637 22.03 -45.42 -5.70
N TYR A 638 22.88 -44.40 -5.66
CA TYR A 638 24.31 -44.53 -5.91
C TYR A 638 24.97 -45.49 -4.90
N ALA A 639 24.76 -45.27 -3.61
CA ALA A 639 25.29 -46.15 -2.55
C ALA A 639 24.79 -47.59 -2.67
N ARG A 640 23.53 -47.79 -3.07
CA ARG A 640 22.96 -49.12 -3.28
C ARG A 640 23.53 -49.82 -4.51
N ARG A 641 23.85 -49.08 -5.58
CA ARG A 641 24.48 -49.63 -6.78
C ARG A 641 25.96 -49.96 -6.58
N THR A 642 26.71 -49.11 -5.87
CA THR A 642 28.13 -49.33 -5.62
C THR A 642 28.40 -50.36 -4.52
N SER A 643 27.43 -50.60 -3.62
CA SER A 643 27.55 -51.57 -2.52
C SER A 643 26.26 -52.37 -2.29
N PRO A 644 25.83 -53.24 -3.22
CA PRO A 644 24.52 -53.90 -3.19
C PRO A 644 24.32 -54.88 -2.03
N ASN A 645 25.40 -55.39 -1.43
CA ASN A 645 25.35 -56.34 -0.30
C ASN A 645 25.97 -55.75 0.96
N LEU A 646 25.71 -54.46 1.24
CA LEU A 646 26.24 -53.81 2.43
C LEU A 646 25.67 -54.51 3.69
N THR A 647 26.55 -54.97 4.58
CA THR A 647 26.18 -55.67 5.81
C THR A 647 25.80 -54.66 6.91
N PRO A 648 24.77 -54.93 7.73
CA PRO A 648 24.50 -54.15 8.94
C PRO A 648 25.70 -54.16 9.90
N ILE A 649 25.93 -53.05 10.61
CA ILE A 649 27.09 -52.90 11.51
C ILE A 649 26.95 -53.83 12.72
N PHE A 650 25.83 -53.71 13.45
CA PHE A 650 25.43 -54.57 14.57
C PHE A 650 23.93 -54.40 14.86
N ALA A 651 23.35 -55.20 15.75
CA ALA A 651 21.93 -55.07 16.10
C ALA A 651 21.63 -53.64 16.61
N PRO A 652 20.53 -52.98 16.20
CA PRO A 652 20.21 -51.64 16.68
C PRO A 652 20.12 -51.60 18.22
N PRO A 653 20.91 -50.77 18.91
CA PRO A 653 20.84 -50.66 20.37
C PRO A 653 19.64 -49.79 20.77
N LEU A 654 18.95 -50.17 21.85
CA LEU A 654 17.79 -49.42 22.37
C LEU A 654 18.14 -48.00 22.85
N LEU A 655 19.43 -47.76 23.12
CA LEU A 655 19.94 -46.52 23.71
C LEU A 655 20.18 -45.40 22.68
N LEU A 656 20.35 -45.76 21.40
CA LEU A 656 20.61 -44.81 20.31
C LEU A 656 19.35 -44.61 19.47
N ASN A 657 19.11 -43.36 19.05
CA ASN A 657 18.14 -43.11 17.99
C ASN A 657 18.74 -43.48 16.62
N ALA A 658 17.93 -43.47 15.57
CA ALA A 658 18.35 -43.88 14.23
C ALA A 658 19.58 -43.09 13.73
N GLN A 659 19.66 -41.79 14.00
CA GLN A 659 20.80 -40.97 13.60
C GLN A 659 22.06 -41.26 14.41
N GLY A 660 21.96 -41.46 15.72
CA GLY A 660 23.09 -41.91 16.53
C GLY A 660 23.62 -43.27 16.09
N TYR A 661 22.71 -44.20 15.77
CA TYR A 661 23.09 -45.54 15.30
C TYR A 661 23.72 -45.52 13.90
N HIS A 662 23.14 -44.74 12.96
CA HIS A 662 23.59 -44.74 11.58
C HIS A 662 24.70 -43.73 11.25
N MET A 663 24.94 -42.68 12.04
CA MET A 663 25.94 -41.65 11.71
C MET A 663 27.20 -41.72 12.57
N LEU A 664 27.11 -42.21 13.81
CA LEU A 664 28.30 -42.38 14.65
C LEU A 664 29.12 -43.57 14.15
N THR A 665 30.45 -43.41 14.14
CA THR A 665 31.39 -44.49 13.85
C THR A 665 31.77 -45.22 15.14
N PHE A 666 31.80 -46.55 15.05
CA PHE A 666 32.20 -47.43 16.14
C PHE A 666 33.44 -48.27 15.75
N LYS A 667 34.11 -47.93 14.64
CA LYS A 667 35.17 -48.75 14.03
C LYS A 667 36.30 -49.10 15.02
N HIS A 668 36.68 -48.16 15.88
CA HIS A 668 37.75 -48.35 16.87
C HIS A 668 37.22 -48.80 18.24
N TRP A 669 35.90 -48.91 18.44
CA TRP A 669 35.26 -49.13 19.73
C TRP A 669 34.60 -50.50 19.82
N VAL A 670 35.32 -51.54 19.40
CA VAL A 670 34.87 -52.94 19.47
C VAL A 670 35.88 -53.75 20.27
N ALA A 671 35.40 -54.46 21.30
CA ALA A 671 36.21 -55.38 22.08
C ALA A 671 35.45 -56.71 22.27
N GLN A 672 36.08 -57.84 21.90
CA GLN A 672 35.49 -59.19 22.04
C GLN A 672 34.09 -59.35 21.42
N GLY A 673 33.82 -58.64 20.31
CA GLY A 673 32.52 -58.66 19.64
C GLY A 673 31.44 -57.77 20.28
N VAL A 674 31.77 -57.04 21.36
CA VAL A 674 30.89 -56.06 22.01
C VAL A 674 31.25 -54.65 21.53
N TYR A 675 30.22 -53.89 21.14
CA TYR A 675 30.35 -52.51 20.71
C TYR A 675 30.23 -51.55 21.90
N TYR A 676 31.15 -50.59 21.97
CA TYR A 676 31.23 -49.57 23.01
C TYR A 676 30.99 -48.18 22.41
N ILE A 677 30.49 -47.26 23.22
CA ILE A 677 30.40 -45.84 22.90
C ILE A 677 31.20 -45.04 23.94
N ASP A 678 32.03 -44.11 23.49
CA ASP A 678 32.73 -43.19 24.37
C ASP A 678 31.75 -42.21 25.01
N THR A 679 32.04 -41.79 26.25
CA THR A 679 31.17 -40.89 27.02
C THR A 679 30.85 -39.58 26.30
N THR A 680 31.78 -39.07 25.47
CA THR A 680 31.58 -37.83 24.72
C THR A 680 30.62 -38.03 23.54
N SER A 681 30.78 -39.08 22.73
CA SER A 681 29.82 -39.47 21.69
C SER A 681 28.45 -39.86 22.29
N ALA A 682 28.43 -40.40 23.52
CA ALA A 682 27.20 -40.69 24.24
C ALA A 682 26.42 -39.41 24.59
N ILE A 683 27.09 -38.33 25.01
CA ILE A 683 26.45 -37.01 25.21
C ILE A 683 25.81 -36.54 23.90
N MET A 684 26.51 -36.67 22.77
CA MET A 684 25.95 -36.33 21.45
C MET A 684 24.71 -37.16 21.13
N ALA A 685 24.73 -38.46 21.43
CA ALA A 685 23.60 -39.37 21.29
C ALA A 685 22.49 -39.18 22.34
N GLY A 686 22.64 -38.24 23.27
CA GLY A 686 21.64 -37.92 24.29
C GLY A 686 21.62 -38.93 25.44
N VAL A 687 22.78 -39.42 25.82
CA VAL A 687 22.97 -40.32 26.96
C VAL A 687 24.03 -39.71 27.86
N LEU A 688 23.65 -39.32 29.07
CA LEU A 688 24.59 -38.85 30.08
C LEU A 688 25.02 -40.04 30.92
N SER A 689 26.33 -40.30 30.96
CA SER A 689 26.91 -41.44 31.67
C SER A 689 27.92 -41.01 32.71
N TRP A 690 27.84 -41.56 33.92
CA TRP A 690 28.87 -41.41 34.95
C TRP A 690 29.08 -42.71 35.72
N LYS A 691 30.28 -42.88 36.27
CA LYS A 691 30.70 -44.11 36.98
C LYS A 691 30.91 -43.79 38.45
N VAL A 692 30.19 -44.49 39.33
CA VAL A 692 30.26 -44.29 40.79
C VAL A 692 30.22 -45.66 41.47
N HIS A 693 31.19 -45.94 42.37
CA HIS A 693 31.27 -47.16 43.18
C HIS A 693 31.06 -48.48 42.41
N GLY A 694 31.66 -48.63 41.22
CA GLY A 694 31.55 -49.86 40.42
C GLY A 694 30.24 -50.02 39.62
N HIS A 695 29.36 -49.01 39.64
CA HIS A 695 28.16 -48.93 38.81
C HIS A 695 28.29 -47.86 37.73
N ILE A 696 27.69 -48.12 36.56
CA ILE A 696 27.47 -47.11 35.52
C ILE A 696 26.02 -46.65 35.64
N TYR A 697 25.85 -45.34 35.72
CA TYR A 697 24.55 -44.68 35.67
C TYR A 697 24.40 -44.01 34.32
N LEU A 698 23.27 -44.26 33.66
CA LEU A 698 22.93 -43.76 32.34
C LEU A 698 21.58 -43.05 32.41
N LEU A 699 21.58 -41.77 32.03
CA LEU A 699 20.36 -41.01 31.83
C LEU A 699 20.17 -40.80 30.33
N ASP A 700 19.16 -41.44 29.76
CA ASP A 700 18.73 -41.18 28.39
C ASP A 700 17.77 -40.00 28.36
N ILE A 701 18.25 -38.84 27.92
CA ILE A 701 17.44 -37.61 27.84
C ILE A 701 16.33 -37.69 26.79
N LYS A 702 16.40 -38.64 25.84
CA LYS A 702 15.40 -38.82 24.79
C LYS A 702 14.13 -39.44 25.35
N THR A 703 14.29 -40.42 26.23
CA THR A 703 13.19 -41.17 26.86
C THR A 703 12.96 -40.77 28.31
N TRP A 704 13.80 -39.89 28.87
CA TRP A 704 13.85 -39.54 30.30
C TRP A 704 13.98 -40.77 31.21
N ARG A 705 14.66 -41.82 30.73
CA ARG A 705 14.86 -43.07 31.46
C ARG A 705 16.22 -43.10 32.11
N PHE A 706 16.25 -43.59 33.35
CA PHE A 706 17.46 -43.79 34.11
C PHE A 706 17.76 -45.29 34.24
N VAL A 707 18.96 -45.69 33.88
CA VAL A 707 19.43 -47.09 33.95
C VAL A 707 20.69 -47.14 34.79
N SER A 708 20.71 -48.04 35.77
CA SER A 708 21.90 -48.36 36.56
C SER A 708 22.29 -49.81 36.30
N THR A 709 23.56 -50.04 35.99
CA THR A 709 24.09 -51.37 35.73
C THR A 709 25.46 -51.54 36.38
N ALA A 710 25.72 -52.71 36.95
CA ALA A 710 27.01 -53.02 37.56
C ALA A 710 28.05 -53.22 36.45
N LEU A 711 29.24 -52.61 36.58
CA LEU A 711 30.35 -52.91 35.70
C LEU A 711 30.76 -54.38 35.90
N ARG A 712 30.42 -55.25 34.95
CA ARG A 712 31.13 -56.53 34.80
C ARG A 712 32.55 -56.19 34.39
N THR A 713 33.45 -56.14 35.37
CA THR A 713 34.89 -56.06 35.11
C THR A 713 35.30 -57.26 34.26
N PRO A 714 35.77 -57.09 33.02
CA PRO A 714 36.39 -58.19 32.32
C PRO A 714 37.62 -58.61 33.15
N ARG A 715 37.67 -59.89 33.57
CA ARG A 715 38.89 -60.46 34.16
C ARG A 715 40.05 -60.19 33.17
N PRO A 716 41.18 -59.61 33.63
CA PRO A 716 42.25 -59.19 32.73
C PRO A 716 42.97 -60.44 32.20
N GLN A 717 42.56 -60.95 31.05
CA GLN A 717 43.24 -62.06 30.37
C GLN A 717 43.70 -61.73 28.94
N SER A 718 43.49 -60.51 28.42
CA SER A 718 44.01 -60.15 27.09
C SER A 718 44.48 -58.69 26.97
N ARG A 719 45.42 -58.46 26.04
CA ARG A 719 46.05 -57.15 25.73
C ARG A 719 45.05 -56.02 25.42
N ALA A 720 43.83 -56.34 24.96
CA ALA A 720 42.80 -55.34 24.64
C ALA A 720 42.17 -54.69 25.89
N ALA A 721 42.19 -55.35 27.05
CA ALA A 721 41.69 -54.80 28.32
C ALA A 721 42.67 -53.81 28.99
N LYS A 722 43.88 -53.64 28.43
CA LYS A 722 44.88 -52.66 28.87
C LYS A 722 44.78 -51.32 28.12
N ASP A 723 43.86 -51.20 27.17
CA ASP A 723 43.72 -50.03 26.32
C ASP A 723 42.92 -48.94 27.08
N GLU A 724 43.61 -47.89 27.53
CA GLU A 724 43.12 -46.86 28.47
C GLU A 724 41.80 -46.21 28.01
N ARG A 725 41.57 -46.16 26.69
CA ARG A 725 40.35 -45.64 26.06
C ARG A 725 39.05 -46.29 26.52
N PHE A 726 39.01 -47.60 26.78
CA PHE A 726 37.76 -48.28 27.18
C PHE A 726 37.34 -47.94 28.62
N ALA A 727 38.24 -47.35 29.43
CA ALA A 727 37.88 -46.80 30.73
C ALA A 727 36.91 -45.61 30.61
N HIS A 728 36.91 -44.93 29.46
CA HIS A 728 36.06 -43.79 29.14
C HIS A 728 34.87 -44.15 28.23
N ALA A 729 34.53 -45.44 28.14
CA ALA A 729 33.37 -45.91 27.38
C ALA A 729 32.48 -46.87 28.18
N PHE A 730 31.31 -47.18 27.62
CA PHE A 730 30.39 -48.20 28.12
C PHE A 730 29.77 -49.00 26.96
N PRO A 731 29.34 -50.26 27.20
CA PRO A 731 28.80 -51.11 26.14
C PRO A 731 27.41 -50.64 25.69
N LEU A 732 27.12 -50.73 24.39
CA LEU A 732 25.86 -50.27 23.78
C LEU A 732 24.67 -51.22 24.00
N HIS A 733 24.95 -52.52 24.19
CA HIS A 733 23.95 -53.53 24.53
C HIS A 733 24.09 -53.87 26.01
N LEU A 734 23.16 -53.35 26.82
CA LEU A 734 23.09 -53.50 28.28
C LEU A 734 22.00 -54.45 28.71
#